data_AF-A0A7S0ZS91-F1
#
_entry.id   AF-A0A7S0ZS91-F1
#
_cell.length_a   1.000
_cell.length_b   1.000
_cell.length_c   1.000
_cell.angle_alpha   90.00
_cell.angle_beta   90.00
_cell.angle_gamma   90.00
#
_symmetry.space_group_name_H-M   'P 1'
#
loop_
_entity.id
_entity.type
_entity.pdbx_description
1 polymer ?
#
loop_
_entity_poly.entity_id
_entity_poly.type
_entity_poly.pdbx_seq_one_letter_code
_entity_poly.pdbx_strand_id
1 'polypeptide(L)'
;MEAANCFVCDAALGKRHLNPRHHCRVCGNSVCAKCSSSNVQLEGISGLQRVCNHCVSTVHKMPDIKTRLSDLGMSLHSLAGTEDPQSLNTSDVDTAFGHCDNAISILEDTRDKAKALQVQNEVMEERVRNTTGTAWQLQERLLSLFDVVPTERGGKETLEQVMTQMQEAVSLIVDKVAAEREVRRAAEQAAKEASLDVASSLRAMVAELETPLVAEGADAAAVLCRDALPAVQEAFSRGQDRIRDLEAQLVTEKEELEKERAARATLASAGVDFEDRAKRVDEASIELLKHLHEVIGSDPSIVEPGSGPETVLHVCSEALKPLKLSLSEDKFRMRSMEVELKKDKETNSRLASELSERKAAFTAEKMTREQLEESGAAINSACCELAKNLHLLSGVEAPPIPTGSGADAAIALCRHALLPLKELLSQGEARIKAAVLEEKTARQQLELLEKDVNLASLELARNLYSLSGSGVPSPPGGGGAAAAIAICSEALEPLQRVLTDSESQRRTCAEELAKEQEVRLQLENAIQEGNDAGFELAKNLHALAGSTAPAVLPVGDPGAVVVLCQDALPHLRLALVSSEERIRQVEAELEREQKAKDHLTVTVGEREADLAAERSRLEASERELAQGKMLNDQMRSEAEITNQNLSATSKRASDAEEEVTQERDMRRVMNKELDDAREEHARTVVQLSQEKESRQQVDDALLAISHSVLQLGSGLHAIVDSAFHAPPDDGKAESAMAFCQAALAPLRAAHQEHAVTKARAEQAETAAAYERQSRDEMEAKMRALGEAREASEDLDESRASYEASLALAEADAVRERYAREQLEATQREAVQTSVRLGERLYALAGVVPDATPPEGLGGAILFCESALGPLDDKCGHLATALARADKNESAATRERELRLALEEKQADGKKSESELVREREDFQLLKKKLESDLAREKGEKETQSKRLEAELVRIREERQIEIKNLKSELTKVQEERQAHSKKQESEVARLREESRALTNQLESNSSRLQEVGQAEVLKLEAEVRREREMRLNAETMLARGNNSRVPALPVTRQGGGQASAEDAGSFAPLSFSSSSARPHMQQQTCVDRRGCVLQ
;
A
#
# COMPACT_ATOMS: atom_id res chain seq x y z
N MET A 1 43.75 10.14 23.52
CA MET A 1 44.76 11.22 23.58
C MET A 1 44.19 12.32 24.48
N GLU A 2 44.91 12.74 25.53
CA GLU A 2 44.44 13.82 26.41
C GLU A 2 44.58 15.18 25.69
N ALA A 3 43.45 15.85 25.44
CA ALA A 3 43.42 17.12 24.70
C ALA A 3 44.31 18.18 25.37
N ALA A 4 45.22 18.79 24.60
CA ALA A 4 46.17 19.78 25.11
C ALA A 4 45.51 21.11 25.50
N ASN A 5 44.33 21.38 24.94
CA ASN A 5 43.61 22.64 25.05
C ASN A 5 42.23 22.42 25.70
N CYS A 6 41.68 23.47 26.30
CA CYS A 6 40.33 23.49 26.85
C CYS A 6 39.31 23.35 25.73
N PHE A 7 38.43 22.36 25.78
CA PHE A 7 37.40 22.18 24.75
C PHE A 7 36.45 23.38 24.58
N VAL A 8 36.28 24.21 25.62
CA VAL A 8 35.31 25.32 25.61
C VAL A 8 35.94 26.65 25.19
N CYS A 9 37.23 26.88 25.49
CA CYS A 9 37.87 28.18 25.23
C CYS A 9 39.26 28.08 24.59
N ASP A 10 39.66 26.88 24.19
CA ASP A 10 40.96 26.53 23.59
C ASP A 10 42.21 26.92 24.40
N ALA A 11 42.05 27.37 25.65
CA ALA A 11 43.18 27.68 26.51
C ALA A 11 44.06 26.45 26.71
N ALA A 12 45.37 26.61 26.48
CA ALA A 12 46.35 25.54 26.72
C ALA A 12 46.29 25.07 28.17
N LEU A 13 46.10 23.76 28.34
CA LEU A 13 45.96 23.11 29.64
C LEU A 13 47.26 22.42 30.04
N GLY A 14 47.55 22.39 31.33
CA GLY A 14 48.68 21.68 31.92
C GLY A 14 49.48 22.52 32.91
N LYS A 15 50.35 21.85 33.69
CA LYS A 15 51.15 22.48 34.76
C LYS A 15 52.01 23.64 34.26
N ARG A 16 52.51 23.58 33.02
CA ARG A 16 53.34 24.63 32.40
C ARG A 16 52.60 25.92 32.11
N HIS A 17 51.27 25.86 31.94
CA HIS A 17 50.42 27.01 31.64
C HIS A 17 49.61 27.47 32.86
N LEU A 18 49.84 26.89 34.03
CA LEU A 18 49.09 27.13 35.27
C LEU A 18 47.56 26.98 35.11
N ASN A 19 47.12 26.21 34.12
CA ASN A 19 45.73 25.85 33.87
C ASN A 19 45.57 24.34 34.12
N PRO A 20 45.19 23.90 35.34
CA PRO A 20 44.95 22.49 35.62
C PRO A 20 43.90 21.91 34.67
N ARG A 21 44.13 20.66 34.24
CA ARG A 21 43.17 19.92 33.43
C ARG A 21 42.07 19.40 34.34
N HIS A 22 40.82 19.62 33.95
CA HIS A 22 39.65 19.01 34.55
C HIS A 22 38.89 18.23 33.50
N HIS A 23 38.25 17.14 33.88
CA HIS A 23 37.35 16.40 33.00
C HIS A 23 35.91 16.77 33.33
N CYS A 24 35.15 17.17 32.31
CA CYS A 24 33.70 17.29 32.45
C CYS A 24 33.10 15.89 32.61
N ARG A 25 32.30 15.66 33.67
CA ARG A 25 31.71 14.34 33.91
C ARG A 25 30.63 13.96 32.89
N VAL A 26 30.01 14.95 32.24
CA VAL A 26 28.95 14.75 31.23
C VAL A 26 29.55 14.43 29.86
N CYS A 27 30.42 15.29 29.31
CA CYS A 27 30.97 15.08 27.96
C CYS A 27 32.36 14.43 27.91
N GLY A 28 33.01 14.20 29.06
CA GLY A 28 34.36 13.61 29.15
C GLY A 28 35.51 14.54 28.73
N ASN A 29 35.21 15.65 28.06
CA ASN A 29 36.22 16.57 27.52
C ASN A 29 37.07 17.25 28.60
N SER A 30 38.32 17.55 28.23
CA SER A 30 39.26 18.30 29.08
C SER A 30 38.93 19.80 29.03
N VAL A 31 38.73 20.40 30.20
CA VAL A 31 38.34 21.80 30.36
C VAL A 31 39.17 22.47 31.44
N CYS A 32 39.34 23.80 31.34
CA CYS A 32 39.99 24.59 32.39
C CYS A 32 39.02 24.84 33.56
N ALA A 33 39.55 25.31 34.70
CA ALA A 33 38.75 25.59 35.89
C ALA A 33 37.66 26.64 35.63
N LYS A 34 37.95 27.66 34.81
CA LYS A 34 37.00 28.73 34.46
C LYS A 34 35.81 28.22 33.63
N CYS A 35 36.06 27.27 32.73
CA CYS A 35 35.03 26.64 31.90
C CYS A 35 34.28 25.51 32.60
N SER A 36 34.59 25.22 33.87
CA SER A 36 33.96 24.18 34.68
C SER A 36 33.75 24.64 36.12
N SER A 37 33.21 25.85 36.28
CA SER A 37 33.00 26.46 37.60
C SER A 37 31.89 25.78 38.42
N SER A 38 31.00 25.05 37.73
CA SER A 38 29.81 24.44 38.32
C SER A 38 30.00 22.96 38.62
N ASN A 39 29.35 22.48 39.69
CA ASN A 39 29.20 21.05 39.96
C ASN A 39 27.70 20.72 40.01
N VAL A 40 27.29 19.64 39.35
CA VAL A 40 25.89 19.19 39.24
C VAL A 40 25.78 17.79 39.82
N GLN A 41 24.70 17.50 40.54
CA GLN A 41 24.41 16.14 40.98
C GLN A 41 23.82 15.36 39.80
N LEU A 42 24.58 14.39 39.29
CA LEU A 42 24.13 13.53 38.19
C LEU A 42 23.39 12.32 38.77
N GLU A 43 22.32 11.89 38.10
CA GLU A 43 21.53 10.75 38.52
C GLU A 43 22.38 9.47 38.59
N GLY A 44 22.14 8.65 39.63
CA GLY A 44 22.93 7.44 39.88
C GLY A 44 24.34 7.65 40.45
N ILE A 45 24.85 8.89 40.54
CA ILE A 45 26.17 9.19 41.12
C ILE A 45 26.00 9.95 42.44
N SER A 46 26.53 9.37 43.54
CA SER A 46 26.54 10.05 44.84
C SER A 46 27.48 11.26 44.82
N GLY A 47 26.96 12.44 45.13
CA GLY A 47 27.73 13.69 45.28
C GLY A 47 27.80 14.55 44.03
N LEU A 48 28.18 15.82 44.21
CA LEU A 48 28.28 16.82 43.13
C LEU A 48 29.45 16.50 42.19
N GLN A 49 29.17 16.42 40.89
CA GLN A 49 30.15 16.13 39.84
C GLN A 49 30.51 17.41 39.09
N ARG A 50 31.78 17.57 38.71
CA ARG A 50 32.23 18.73 37.92
C ARG A 50 31.73 18.62 36.49
N VAL A 51 31.09 19.67 36.01
CA VAL A 51 30.52 19.74 34.66
C VAL A 51 30.98 21.04 34.01
N CYS A 52 31.28 21.02 32.71
CA CYS A 52 31.65 22.24 32.00
C CYS A 52 30.42 23.16 31.84
N ASN A 53 30.65 24.46 31.74
CA ASN A 53 29.56 25.45 31.70
C ASN A 53 28.60 25.19 30.52
N HIS A 54 29.11 24.67 29.40
CA HIS A 54 28.30 24.26 28.26
C HIS A 54 27.36 23.09 28.60
N CYS A 55 27.87 22.01 29.19
CA CYS A 55 27.02 20.90 29.62
C CYS A 55 26.05 21.31 30.74
N VAL A 56 26.43 22.24 31.62
CA VAL A 56 25.51 22.76 32.65
C VAL A 56 24.34 23.52 32.01
N SER A 57 24.59 24.38 31.02
CA SER A 57 23.50 25.06 30.30
C SER A 57 22.56 24.08 29.60
N THR A 58 23.06 22.95 29.09
CA THR A 58 22.21 21.92 28.46
C THR A 58 21.42 21.11 29.49
N VAL A 59 22.05 20.69 30.58
CA VAL A 59 21.40 19.89 31.64
C VAL A 59 20.24 20.65 32.30
N HIS A 60 20.34 21.98 32.42
CA HIS A 60 19.21 22.78 32.94
C HIS A 60 18.02 22.85 31.98
N LYS A 61 18.22 22.65 30.68
CA LYS A 61 17.15 22.62 29.67
C LYS A 61 16.52 21.23 29.50
N MET A 62 17.13 20.18 30.06
CA MET A 62 16.62 18.80 29.93
C MET A 62 15.18 18.60 30.43
N PRO A 63 14.72 19.19 31.55
CA PRO A 63 13.33 19.06 31.97
C PRO A 63 12.33 19.64 30.96
N ASP A 64 12.68 20.77 30.34
CA ASP A 64 11.84 21.41 29.32
C ASP A 64 11.82 20.58 28.03
N ILE A 65 12.99 20.07 27.61
CA ILE A 65 13.12 19.16 26.46
C ILE A 65 12.29 17.89 26.70
N LYS A 66 12.36 17.31 27.89
CA LYS A 66 11.57 16.13 28.26
C LYS A 66 10.08 16.39 28.17
N THR A 67 9.62 17.53 28.69
CA THR A 67 8.20 17.90 28.65
C THR A 67 7.73 18.01 27.20
N ARG A 68 8.48 18.72 26.36
CA ARG A 68 8.18 18.86 24.92
C ARG A 68 8.23 17.53 24.17
N LEU A 69 9.15 16.64 24.51
CA LEU A 69 9.23 15.29 23.91
C LEU A 69 8.03 14.43 24.30
N SER A 70 7.57 14.52 25.55
CA SER A 70 6.36 13.83 25.98
C SER A 70 5.12 14.38 25.28
N ASP A 71 5.01 15.70 25.15
CA ASP A 71 3.91 16.36 24.43
C ASP A 71 3.90 15.94 22.95
N LEU A 72 5.07 15.93 22.31
CA LEU A 72 5.22 15.45 20.93
C LEU A 72 4.81 13.99 20.79
N GLY A 73 5.25 13.12 21.70
CA GLY A 73 4.88 11.70 21.70
C GLY A 73 3.36 11.51 21.83
N MET A 74 2.70 12.27 22.71
CA MET A 74 1.23 12.26 22.83
C MET A 74 0.53 12.75 21.56
N SER A 75 1.02 13.84 20.95
CA SER A 75 0.47 14.36 19.69
C SER A 75 0.64 13.35 18.55
N LEU A 76 1.80 12.71 18.42
CA LEU A 76 2.02 11.68 17.41
C LEU A 76 1.11 10.47 17.62
N HIS A 77 0.90 10.04 18.86
CA HIS A 77 -0.06 8.97 19.18
C HIS A 77 -1.51 9.35 18.84
N SER A 78 -1.90 10.62 19.06
CA SER A 78 -3.20 11.13 18.63
C SER A 78 -3.34 11.11 17.11
N LEU A 79 -2.30 11.51 16.37
CA LEU A 79 -2.30 11.47 14.90
C LEU A 79 -2.33 10.03 14.37
N ALA A 80 -1.72 9.10 15.10
CA ALA A 80 -1.74 7.66 14.79
C ALA A 80 -3.11 7.00 15.06
N GLY A 81 -4.08 7.72 15.63
CA GLY A 81 -5.42 7.18 15.92
C GLY A 81 -5.43 6.14 17.05
N THR A 82 -4.39 6.10 17.89
CA THR A 82 -4.37 5.19 19.04
C THR A 82 -5.07 5.84 20.24
N GLU A 83 -6.30 5.39 20.50
CA GLU A 83 -7.13 5.85 21.61
C GLU A 83 -6.68 5.26 22.96
N ASP A 84 -5.54 5.66 23.53
CA ASP A 84 -5.40 5.78 25.00
C ASP A 84 -4.12 6.52 25.45
N PRO A 85 -4.16 7.85 25.65
CA PRO A 85 -3.04 8.60 26.23
C PRO A 85 -2.92 8.45 27.75
N GLN A 86 -3.90 7.87 28.45
CA GLN A 86 -4.02 8.05 29.91
C GLN A 86 -3.03 7.25 30.76
N SER A 87 -2.26 6.32 30.18
CA SER A 87 -1.30 5.50 30.94
C SER A 87 0.15 6.02 30.94
N LEU A 88 0.44 7.13 30.26
CA LEU A 88 1.81 7.51 29.90
C LEU A 88 2.36 8.66 30.73
N ASN A 89 2.49 8.45 32.05
CA ASN A 89 3.31 9.33 32.88
C ASN A 89 4.80 9.00 32.65
N THR A 90 5.44 9.67 31.70
CA THR A 90 6.86 9.47 31.40
C THR A 90 7.74 10.13 32.47
N SER A 91 8.12 9.36 33.49
CA SER A 91 9.10 9.84 34.47
C SER A 91 10.53 9.95 33.91
N ASP A 92 10.78 9.40 32.71
CA ASP A 92 12.09 9.33 32.08
C ASP A 92 12.08 9.77 30.59
N VAL A 93 13.19 10.35 30.14
CA VAL A 93 13.38 10.85 28.76
C VAL A 93 13.38 9.70 27.75
N ASP A 94 13.97 8.56 28.11
CA ASP A 94 14.00 7.37 27.25
C ASP A 94 12.59 6.82 26.99
N THR A 95 11.69 6.95 27.97
CA THR A 95 10.29 6.57 27.79
C THR A 95 9.56 7.53 26.83
N ALA A 96 9.86 8.84 26.89
CA ALA A 96 9.29 9.81 25.97
C ALA A 96 9.76 9.58 24.51
N PHE A 97 11.03 9.23 24.31
CA PHE A 97 11.52 8.79 23.00
C PHE A 97 10.83 7.51 22.53
N GLY A 98 10.67 6.52 23.42
CA GLY A 98 9.95 5.28 23.09
C GLY A 98 8.51 5.53 22.63
N HIS A 99 7.83 6.56 23.13
CA HIS A 99 6.51 6.95 22.64
C HIS A 99 6.54 7.60 21.27
N CYS A 100 7.50 8.49 21.01
CA CYS A 100 7.71 9.06 19.68
C CYS A 100 8.00 7.96 18.66
N ASP A 101 8.91 7.03 18.96
CA ASP A 101 9.30 5.95 18.05
C ASP A 101 8.12 5.00 17.78
N ASN A 102 7.35 4.64 18.80
CA ASN A 102 6.16 3.81 18.63
C ASN A 102 5.09 4.51 17.77
N ALA A 103 4.83 5.78 18.04
CA ALA A 103 3.87 6.56 17.26
C ALA A 103 4.33 6.73 15.81
N ILE A 104 5.62 6.96 15.57
CA ILE A 104 6.20 7.00 14.21
C ILE A 104 6.01 5.66 13.51
N SER A 105 6.29 4.54 14.17
CA SER A 105 6.09 3.20 13.59
C SER A 105 4.64 2.98 13.16
N ILE A 106 3.66 3.40 13.96
CA ILE A 106 2.24 3.26 13.61
C ILE A 106 1.87 4.17 12.42
N LEU A 107 2.39 5.40 12.38
CA LEU A 107 2.18 6.32 11.27
C LEU A 107 2.81 5.79 9.97
N GLU A 108 3.97 5.14 10.05
CA GLU A 108 4.61 4.48 8.91
C GLU A 108 3.78 3.29 8.40
N ASP A 109 3.30 2.43 9.29
CA ASP A 109 2.38 1.33 8.92
C ASP A 109 1.10 1.86 8.26
N THR A 110 0.58 2.98 8.75
CA THR A 110 -0.62 3.62 8.21
C THR A 110 -0.37 4.21 6.83
N ARG A 111 0.80 4.86 6.64
CA ARG A 111 1.26 5.35 5.33
C ARG A 111 1.43 4.21 4.34
N ASP A 112 2.01 3.09 4.77
CA ASP A 112 2.27 1.96 3.89
C ASP A 112 0.96 1.24 3.51
N LYS A 113 -0.01 1.15 4.44
CA LYS A 113 -1.40 0.75 4.12
C LYS A 113 -2.07 1.68 3.13
N ALA A 114 -1.89 3.00 3.28
CA ALA A 114 -2.46 3.98 2.34
C ALA A 114 -1.85 3.85 0.93
N LYS A 115 -0.54 3.60 0.83
CA LYS A 115 0.14 3.31 -0.45
C LYS A 115 -0.36 1.99 -1.07
N ALA A 116 -0.52 0.94 -0.27
CA ALA A 116 -1.07 -0.33 -0.76
C ALA A 116 -2.50 -0.17 -1.31
N LEU A 117 -3.35 0.60 -0.61
CA LEU A 117 -4.69 0.94 -1.09
C LEU A 117 -4.65 1.78 -2.37
N GLN A 118 -3.68 2.69 -2.51
CA GLN A 118 -3.49 3.46 -3.75
C GLN A 118 -3.12 2.54 -4.93
N VAL A 119 -2.17 1.62 -4.75
CA VAL A 119 -1.80 0.63 -5.79
C VAL A 119 -3.00 -0.26 -6.14
N GLN A 120 -3.76 -0.70 -5.13
CA GLN A 120 -4.98 -1.47 -5.36
C GLN A 120 -6.02 -0.68 -6.17
N ASN A 121 -6.15 0.63 -5.93
CA ASN A 121 -7.01 1.52 -6.71
C ASN A 121 -6.53 1.67 -8.15
N GLU A 122 -5.22 1.82 -8.39
CA GLU A 122 -4.65 1.90 -9.74
C GLU A 122 -4.86 0.61 -10.54
N VAL A 123 -4.68 -0.55 -9.90
CA VAL A 123 -4.97 -1.86 -10.50
C VAL A 123 -6.46 -1.99 -10.83
N MET A 124 -7.33 -1.53 -9.93
CA MET A 124 -8.77 -1.52 -10.15
C MET A 124 -9.18 -0.57 -11.30
N GLU A 125 -8.54 0.60 -11.43
CA GLU A 125 -8.73 1.51 -12.57
C GLU A 125 -8.36 0.87 -13.89
N GLU A 126 -7.21 0.22 -13.94
CA GLU A 126 -6.75 -0.46 -15.15
C GLU A 126 -7.75 -1.57 -15.52
N ARG A 127 -8.26 -2.30 -14.53
CA ARG A 127 -9.30 -3.32 -14.73
C ARG A 127 -10.59 -2.72 -15.29
N VAL A 128 -11.07 -1.62 -14.71
CA VAL A 128 -12.25 -0.89 -15.22
C VAL A 128 -12.01 -0.36 -16.64
N ARG A 129 -10.83 0.19 -16.92
CA ARG A 129 -10.44 0.70 -18.25
C ARG A 129 -10.40 -0.43 -19.28
N ASN A 130 -9.87 -1.59 -18.91
CA ASN A 130 -9.83 -2.76 -19.77
C ASN A 130 -11.23 -3.34 -20.01
N THR A 131 -12.06 -3.48 -18.97
CA THR A 131 -13.44 -3.96 -19.12
C THR A 131 -14.27 -3.02 -20.00
N THR A 132 -14.18 -1.71 -19.78
CA THR A 132 -14.86 -0.71 -20.63
C THR A 132 -14.34 -0.71 -22.07
N GLY A 133 -13.02 -0.89 -22.26
CA GLY A 133 -12.41 -1.06 -23.59
C GLY A 133 -12.93 -2.30 -24.31
N THR A 134 -13.02 -3.45 -23.62
CA THR A 134 -13.58 -4.68 -24.21
C THR A 134 -15.06 -4.57 -24.53
N ALA A 135 -15.85 -3.93 -23.67
CA ALA A 135 -17.26 -3.69 -23.93
C ALA A 135 -17.43 -2.81 -25.17
N TRP A 136 -16.58 -1.78 -25.33
CA TRP A 136 -16.61 -0.92 -26.50
C TRP A 136 -16.23 -1.67 -27.78
N GLN A 137 -15.15 -2.46 -27.77
CA GLN A 137 -14.77 -3.31 -28.91
C GLN A 137 -15.86 -4.33 -29.30
N LEU A 138 -16.58 -4.87 -28.31
CA LEU A 138 -17.68 -5.81 -28.55
C LEU A 138 -18.85 -5.10 -29.26
N GLN A 139 -19.20 -3.91 -28.80
CA GLN A 139 -20.24 -3.08 -29.42
C GLN A 139 -19.84 -2.67 -30.85
N GLU A 140 -18.59 -2.28 -31.09
CA GLU A 140 -18.10 -1.94 -32.44
C GLU A 140 -18.13 -3.15 -33.39
N ARG A 141 -17.70 -4.34 -32.92
CA ARG A 141 -17.80 -5.58 -33.69
C ARG A 141 -19.23 -5.94 -34.05
N LEU A 142 -20.17 -5.73 -33.13
CA LEU A 142 -21.58 -6.03 -33.39
C LEU A 142 -22.22 -5.04 -34.34
N LEU A 143 -21.87 -3.75 -34.25
CA LEU A 143 -22.26 -2.76 -35.25
C LEU A 143 -21.71 -3.14 -36.63
N SER A 144 -20.48 -3.65 -36.71
CA SER A 144 -19.90 -4.11 -37.99
C SER A 144 -20.55 -5.37 -38.56
N LEU A 145 -21.00 -6.30 -37.71
CA LEU A 145 -21.73 -7.50 -38.15
C LEU A 145 -23.11 -7.15 -38.71
N PHE A 146 -23.70 -6.02 -38.28
CA PHE A 146 -24.98 -5.53 -38.76
C PHE A 146 -24.95 -5.17 -40.24
N ASP A 147 -23.83 -4.68 -40.76
CA ASP A 147 -23.67 -4.33 -42.18
C ASP A 147 -23.62 -5.58 -43.10
N VAL A 148 -23.42 -6.78 -42.54
CA VAL A 148 -23.14 -8.00 -43.31
C VAL A 148 -24.34 -8.97 -43.33
N VAL A 149 -25.34 -8.82 -42.46
CA VAL A 149 -26.47 -9.78 -42.38
C VAL A 149 -27.60 -9.40 -43.36
N PRO A 150 -27.85 -10.20 -44.42
CA PRO A 150 -28.95 -9.95 -45.34
C PRO A 150 -30.30 -10.18 -44.67
N THR A 151 -31.24 -9.27 -44.92
CA THR A 151 -32.60 -9.24 -44.36
C THR A 151 -33.47 -10.37 -44.91
N GLU A 152 -33.34 -11.59 -44.38
CA GLU A 152 -34.40 -12.60 -44.49
C GLU A 152 -35.38 -12.45 -43.32
N ARG A 153 -36.68 -12.45 -43.64
CA ARG A 153 -37.79 -11.91 -42.84
C ARG A 153 -38.05 -12.62 -41.49
N GLY A 154 -37.26 -13.64 -41.12
CA GLY A 154 -37.33 -14.37 -39.85
C GLY A 154 -36.19 -14.12 -38.87
N GLY A 155 -35.08 -13.49 -39.29
CA GLY A 155 -33.92 -13.24 -38.41
C GLY A 155 -33.97 -11.92 -37.64
N LYS A 156 -34.95 -11.06 -37.93
CA LYS A 156 -35.00 -9.69 -37.37
C LYS A 156 -35.43 -9.66 -35.90
N GLU A 157 -36.41 -10.48 -35.53
CA GLU A 157 -36.93 -10.53 -34.15
C GLU A 157 -35.92 -11.13 -33.17
N THR A 158 -35.21 -12.19 -33.56
CA THR A 158 -34.14 -12.77 -32.74
C THR A 158 -32.94 -11.83 -32.62
N LEU A 159 -32.62 -11.06 -33.66
CA LEU A 159 -31.56 -10.05 -33.62
C LEU A 159 -31.92 -8.86 -32.72
N GLU A 160 -33.15 -8.35 -32.80
CA GLU A 160 -33.65 -7.28 -31.91
C GLU A 160 -33.69 -7.73 -30.43
N GLN A 161 -34.05 -9.00 -30.17
CA GLN A 161 -34.05 -9.56 -28.83
C GLN A 161 -32.64 -9.72 -28.25
N VAL A 162 -31.69 -10.23 -29.05
CA VAL A 162 -30.27 -10.32 -28.65
C VAL A 162 -29.70 -8.93 -28.41
N MET A 163 -30.02 -7.94 -29.25
CA MET A 163 -29.59 -6.56 -29.03
C MET A 163 -30.12 -5.95 -27.73
N THR A 164 -31.39 -6.21 -27.41
CA THR A 164 -32.01 -5.68 -26.18
C THR A 164 -31.34 -6.30 -24.95
N GLN A 165 -31.16 -7.62 -24.93
CA GLN A 165 -30.46 -8.32 -23.85
C GLN A 165 -29.00 -7.84 -23.69
N MET A 166 -28.35 -7.51 -24.80
CA MET A 166 -26.97 -7.01 -24.74
C MET A 166 -26.89 -5.55 -24.32
N GLN A 167 -27.83 -4.69 -24.70
CA GLN A 167 -27.94 -3.32 -24.19
C GLN A 167 -28.21 -3.31 -22.69
N GLU A 168 -29.07 -4.21 -22.20
CA GLU A 168 -29.30 -4.41 -20.76
C GLU A 168 -28.02 -4.86 -20.04
N ALA A 169 -27.28 -5.82 -20.60
CA ALA A 169 -26.02 -6.29 -20.02
C ALA A 169 -24.94 -5.18 -20.00
N VAL A 170 -24.82 -4.38 -21.07
CA VAL A 170 -23.90 -3.24 -21.12
C VAL A 170 -24.32 -2.15 -20.12
N SER A 171 -25.61 -1.85 -20.00
CA SER A 171 -26.12 -0.90 -19.01
C SER A 171 -25.78 -1.35 -17.59
N LEU A 172 -25.98 -2.63 -17.27
CA LEU A 172 -25.66 -3.19 -15.95
C LEU A 172 -24.15 -3.08 -15.62
N ILE A 173 -23.29 -3.29 -16.62
CA ILE A 173 -21.83 -3.13 -16.46
C ILE A 173 -21.47 -1.65 -16.22
N VAL A 174 -22.08 -0.73 -16.96
CA VAL A 174 -21.86 0.72 -16.81
C VAL A 174 -22.32 1.20 -15.43
N ASP A 175 -23.49 0.77 -14.97
CA ASP A 175 -24.05 1.14 -13.67
C ASP A 175 -23.18 0.59 -12.52
N LYS A 176 -22.68 -0.65 -12.65
CA LYS A 176 -21.76 -1.23 -11.67
C LYS A 176 -20.43 -0.49 -11.61
N VAL A 177 -19.87 -0.13 -12.76
CA VAL A 177 -18.64 0.68 -12.85
C VAL A 177 -18.85 2.09 -12.27
N ALA A 178 -20.04 2.68 -12.46
CA ALA A 178 -20.37 3.99 -11.89
C ALA A 178 -20.46 3.91 -10.35
N ALA A 179 -21.14 2.91 -9.80
CA ALA A 179 -21.22 2.69 -8.35
C ALA A 179 -19.83 2.45 -7.71
N GLU A 180 -18.97 1.64 -8.35
CA GLU A 180 -17.60 1.41 -7.89
C GLU A 180 -16.75 2.71 -7.90
N ARG A 181 -16.96 3.59 -8.89
CA ARG A 181 -16.30 4.91 -8.95
C ARG A 181 -16.75 5.85 -7.83
N GLU A 182 -18.01 5.81 -7.43
CA GLU A 182 -18.52 6.67 -6.35
C GLU A 182 -17.99 6.26 -4.98
N VAL A 183 -18.02 4.96 -4.66
CA VAL A 183 -17.42 4.42 -3.42
C VAL A 183 -15.95 4.83 -3.32
N ARG A 184 -15.24 4.84 -4.45
CA ARG A 184 -13.84 5.26 -4.51
C ARG A 184 -13.63 6.75 -4.29
N ARG A 185 -14.45 7.62 -4.89
CA ARG A 185 -14.36 9.07 -4.64
C ARG A 185 -14.56 9.38 -3.16
N ALA A 186 -15.47 8.68 -2.48
CA ALA A 186 -15.65 8.81 -1.05
C ALA A 186 -14.40 8.38 -0.25
N ALA A 187 -13.77 7.26 -0.62
CA ALA A 187 -12.54 6.81 0.03
C ALA A 187 -11.34 7.75 -0.21
N GLU A 188 -11.16 8.25 -1.43
CA GLU A 188 -10.09 9.23 -1.75
C GLU A 188 -10.30 10.56 -1.03
N GLN A 189 -11.55 10.99 -0.87
CA GLN A 189 -11.88 12.22 -0.15
C GLN A 189 -11.62 12.07 1.36
N ALA A 190 -12.00 10.94 1.97
CA ALA A 190 -11.69 10.64 3.37
C ALA A 190 -10.16 10.60 3.62
N ALA A 191 -9.37 10.02 2.70
CA ALA A 191 -7.92 10.01 2.80
C ALA A 191 -7.29 11.40 2.68
N LYS A 192 -7.83 12.26 1.80
CA LYS A 192 -7.39 13.66 1.65
C LYS A 192 -7.70 14.49 2.89
N GLU A 193 -8.89 14.34 3.46
CA GLU A 193 -9.30 15.02 4.70
C GLU A 193 -8.39 14.61 5.87
N ALA A 194 -8.11 13.32 6.05
CA ALA A 194 -7.17 12.84 7.05
C ALA A 194 -5.73 13.38 6.86
N SER A 195 -5.25 13.45 5.62
CA SER A 195 -3.92 14.03 5.31
C SER A 195 -3.88 15.55 5.58
N LEU A 196 -4.96 16.28 5.29
CA LEU A 196 -5.06 17.70 5.56
C LEU A 196 -5.03 18.00 7.06
N ASP A 197 -5.70 17.17 7.86
CA ASP A 197 -5.72 17.26 9.33
C ASP A 197 -4.34 16.95 9.96
N VAL A 198 -3.61 15.98 9.42
CA VAL A 198 -2.22 15.71 9.82
C VAL A 198 -1.32 16.90 9.47
N ALA A 199 -1.46 17.45 8.25
CA ALA A 199 -0.65 18.58 7.80
C ALA A 199 -0.98 19.90 8.51
N SER A 200 -2.24 20.12 8.93
CA SER A 200 -2.63 21.29 9.73
C SER A 200 -2.08 21.18 11.16
N SER A 201 -2.16 19.98 11.77
CA SER A 201 -1.61 19.69 13.09
C SER A 201 -0.09 19.83 13.13
N LEU A 202 0.63 19.32 12.11
CA LEU A 202 2.08 19.50 11.98
C LEU A 202 2.48 20.97 11.84
N ARG A 203 1.73 21.76 11.07
CA ARG A 203 2.00 23.21 10.93
C ARG A 203 1.75 23.98 12.22
N ALA A 204 0.70 23.64 12.97
CA ALA A 204 0.45 24.21 14.28
C ALA A 204 1.60 23.88 15.26
N MET A 205 2.08 22.63 15.27
CA MET A 205 3.23 22.23 16.07
C MET A 205 4.51 22.99 15.68
N VAL A 206 4.83 23.10 14.38
CA VAL A 206 6.01 23.86 13.94
C VAL A 206 5.92 25.32 14.40
N ALA A 207 4.75 25.96 14.29
CA ALA A 207 4.54 27.32 14.77
C ALA A 207 4.71 27.48 16.30
N GLU A 208 4.27 26.49 17.10
CA GLU A 208 4.49 26.46 18.55
C GLU A 208 5.95 26.20 18.93
N LEU A 209 6.69 25.44 18.12
CA LEU A 209 8.13 25.21 18.34
C LEU A 209 8.98 26.43 17.92
N GLU A 210 8.56 27.18 16.90
CA GLU A 210 9.25 28.38 16.38
C GLU A 210 9.08 29.62 17.26
N THR A 211 7.92 29.77 17.92
CA THR A 211 7.62 30.94 18.77
C THR A 211 8.60 31.19 19.93
N PRO A 212 9.12 30.18 20.67
CA PRO A 212 10.16 30.42 21.68
C PRO A 212 11.57 30.60 21.09
N LEU A 213 11.85 30.11 19.88
CA LEU A 213 13.16 30.24 19.21
C LEU A 213 13.45 31.67 18.73
N VAL A 214 12.43 32.47 18.47
CA VAL A 214 12.57 33.89 18.11
C VAL A 214 12.87 34.77 19.34
N ALA A 215 12.55 34.30 20.55
CA ALA A 215 12.75 35.06 21.80
C ALA A 215 14.14 34.88 22.42
N GLU A 216 14.82 33.75 22.18
CA GLU A 216 16.20 33.49 22.65
C GLU A 216 17.17 33.47 21.46
N GLY A 217 17.75 34.64 21.13
CA GLY A 217 18.84 34.92 20.17
C GLY A 217 19.39 33.81 19.25
N ALA A 218 19.56 34.16 17.97
CA ALA A 218 20.00 33.32 16.85
C ALA A 218 21.17 32.33 17.09
N ASP A 219 22.05 32.60 18.06
CA ASP A 219 23.18 31.73 18.40
C ASP A 219 22.77 30.40 19.08
N ALA A 220 21.66 30.38 19.83
CA ALA A 220 21.18 29.15 20.49
C ALA A 220 20.47 28.20 19.50
N ALA A 221 19.74 28.77 18.54
CA ALA A 221 19.11 28.03 17.44
C ALA A 221 20.14 27.40 16.50
N ALA A 222 21.24 28.12 16.22
CA ALA A 222 22.31 27.63 15.35
C ALA A 222 23.09 26.44 15.92
N VAL A 223 23.19 26.31 17.25
CA VAL A 223 23.86 25.17 17.91
C VAL A 223 22.93 23.94 17.94
N LEU A 224 21.64 24.12 18.27
CA LEU A 224 20.66 23.03 18.24
C LEU A 224 20.44 22.47 16.83
N CYS A 225 20.36 23.32 15.81
CA CYS A 225 20.28 22.86 14.42
C CYS A 225 21.55 22.13 13.98
N ARG A 226 22.75 22.56 14.42
CA ARG A 226 24.02 21.91 14.07
C ARG A 226 24.17 20.51 14.67
N ASP A 227 23.64 20.30 15.88
CA ASP A 227 23.73 19.01 16.58
C ASP A 227 22.61 18.03 16.18
N ALA A 228 21.45 18.54 15.75
CA ALA A 228 20.32 17.71 15.29
C ALA A 228 20.40 17.32 13.79
N LEU A 229 21.08 18.12 12.96
CA LEU A 229 21.16 17.90 11.51
C LEU A 229 21.73 16.52 11.10
N PRO A 230 22.74 15.94 11.78
CA PRO A 230 23.24 14.61 11.43
C PRO A 230 22.21 13.50 11.65
N ALA A 231 21.43 13.58 12.74
CA ALA A 231 20.39 12.59 13.05
C ALA A 231 19.21 12.70 12.08
N VAL A 232 18.84 13.92 11.68
CA VAL A 232 17.80 14.16 10.66
C VAL A 232 18.27 13.73 9.27
N GLN A 233 19.54 13.97 8.92
CA GLN A 233 20.13 13.50 7.66
C GLN A 233 20.21 11.97 7.62
N GLU A 234 20.57 11.32 8.73
CA GLU A 234 20.61 9.85 8.82
C GLU A 234 19.21 9.24 8.72
N ALA A 235 18.21 9.81 9.39
CA ALA A 235 16.81 9.40 9.25
C ALA A 235 16.28 9.59 7.82
N PHE A 236 16.66 10.69 7.15
CA PHE A 236 16.31 10.96 5.76
C PHE A 236 16.98 9.98 4.79
N SER A 237 18.26 9.65 5.00
CA SER A 237 18.98 8.64 4.20
C SER A 237 18.37 7.25 4.36
N ARG A 238 18.02 6.83 5.58
CA ARG A 238 17.30 5.56 5.83
C ARG A 238 15.93 5.55 5.15
N GLY A 239 15.21 6.67 5.16
CA GLY A 239 13.95 6.82 4.43
C GLY A 239 14.12 6.69 2.92
N GLN A 240 15.20 7.24 2.34
CA GLN A 240 15.50 7.12 0.91
C GLN A 240 15.94 5.70 0.50
N ASP A 241 16.74 5.02 1.32
CA ASP A 241 17.12 3.63 1.08
C ASP A 241 15.88 2.72 1.14
N ARG A 242 14.96 3.00 2.07
CA ARG A 242 13.71 2.24 2.17
C ARG A 242 12.75 2.51 1.00
N ILE A 243 12.69 3.74 0.48
CA ILE A 243 11.94 4.04 -0.75
C ILE A 243 12.49 3.23 -1.92
N ARG A 244 13.83 3.11 -2.04
CA ARG A 244 14.47 2.30 -3.09
C ARG A 244 14.18 0.81 -2.94
N ASP A 245 14.21 0.27 -1.72
CA ASP A 245 13.81 -1.13 -1.45
C ASP A 245 12.35 -1.38 -1.84
N LEU A 246 11.47 -0.43 -1.57
CA LEU A 246 10.04 -0.53 -1.89
C LEU A 246 9.77 -0.39 -3.39
N GLU A 247 10.50 0.46 -4.10
CA GLU A 247 10.45 0.52 -5.57
C GLU A 247 10.90 -0.81 -6.20
N ALA A 248 11.91 -1.46 -5.63
CA ALA A 248 12.34 -2.81 -6.06
C ALA A 248 11.25 -3.87 -5.80
N GLN A 249 10.58 -3.82 -4.64
CA GLN A 249 9.46 -4.73 -4.31
C GLN A 249 8.26 -4.54 -5.26
N LEU A 250 7.92 -3.30 -5.60
CA LEU A 250 6.83 -2.95 -6.52
C LEU A 250 7.11 -3.43 -7.95
N VAL A 251 8.38 -3.40 -8.37
CA VAL A 251 8.80 -3.99 -9.65
C VAL A 251 8.61 -5.52 -9.64
N THR A 252 8.98 -6.21 -8.55
CA THR A 252 8.78 -7.66 -8.44
C THR A 252 7.30 -8.06 -8.40
N GLU A 253 6.44 -7.35 -7.67
CA GLU A 253 4.99 -7.65 -7.65
C GLU A 253 4.33 -7.38 -9.01
N LYS A 254 4.73 -6.32 -9.71
CA LYS A 254 4.27 -6.05 -11.07
C LYS A 254 4.65 -7.17 -12.04
N GLU A 255 5.86 -7.71 -11.91
CA GLU A 255 6.31 -8.87 -12.69
C GLU A 255 5.51 -10.14 -12.37
N GLU A 256 5.13 -10.37 -11.10
CA GLU A 256 4.26 -11.48 -10.72
C GLU A 256 2.84 -11.35 -11.29
N LEU A 257 2.31 -10.14 -11.31
CA LEU A 257 0.99 -9.86 -11.87
C LEU A 257 0.97 -10.01 -13.39
N GLU A 258 2.06 -9.65 -14.08
CA GLU A 258 2.26 -9.94 -15.51
C GLU A 258 2.43 -11.45 -15.79
N LYS A 259 3.10 -12.20 -14.89
CA LYS A 259 3.17 -13.68 -14.95
C LYS A 259 1.79 -14.31 -14.79
N GLU A 260 0.96 -13.80 -13.87
CA GLU A 260 -0.41 -14.30 -13.68
C GLU A 260 -1.31 -13.97 -14.88
N ARG A 261 -1.18 -12.77 -15.47
CA ARG A 261 -1.85 -12.38 -16.73
C ARG A 261 -1.45 -13.31 -17.88
N ALA A 262 -0.17 -13.63 -18.02
CA ALA A 262 0.31 -14.57 -19.03
C ALA A 262 -0.20 -16.00 -18.79
N ALA A 263 -0.25 -16.46 -17.53
CA ALA A 263 -0.81 -17.77 -17.18
C ALA A 263 -2.31 -17.86 -17.50
N ARG A 264 -3.09 -16.81 -17.19
CA ARG A 264 -4.52 -16.74 -17.54
C ARG A 264 -4.76 -16.65 -19.05
N ALA A 265 -3.92 -15.92 -19.79
CA ALA A 265 -3.99 -15.89 -21.25
C ALA A 265 -3.66 -17.26 -21.88
N THR A 266 -2.71 -17.99 -21.27
CA THR A 266 -2.34 -19.34 -21.72
C THR A 266 -3.46 -20.34 -21.42
N LEU A 267 -4.10 -20.27 -20.26
CA LEU A 267 -5.28 -21.06 -19.89
C LEU A 267 -6.50 -20.78 -20.80
N ALA A 268 -6.70 -19.51 -21.18
CA ALA A 268 -7.74 -19.12 -22.13
C ALA A 268 -7.46 -19.63 -23.56
N SER A 269 -6.18 -19.74 -23.95
CA SER A 269 -5.77 -20.29 -25.24
C SER A 269 -5.73 -21.83 -25.30
N ALA A 270 -5.71 -22.50 -24.14
CA ALA A 270 -5.58 -23.95 -24.03
C ALA A 270 -6.90 -24.74 -24.18
N GLY A 271 -8.04 -24.07 -24.37
CA GLY A 271 -9.30 -24.71 -24.77
C GLY A 271 -9.73 -25.88 -23.86
N VAL A 272 -9.70 -25.70 -22.54
CA VAL A 272 -10.25 -26.70 -21.62
C VAL A 272 -11.74 -26.41 -21.40
N ASP A 273 -12.58 -27.17 -22.08
CA ASP A 273 -14.04 -27.11 -22.01
C ASP A 273 -14.55 -27.39 -20.59
N PHE A 274 -14.91 -26.31 -19.87
CA PHE A 274 -15.72 -26.38 -18.65
C PHE A 274 -17.16 -26.88 -18.93
N GLU A 275 -17.60 -26.77 -20.18
CA GLU A 275 -18.95 -27.13 -20.62
C GLU A 275 -19.19 -28.65 -20.64
N ASP A 276 -18.11 -29.44 -20.81
CA ASP A 276 -18.14 -30.89 -20.93
C ASP A 276 -18.14 -31.60 -19.55
N ARG A 277 -17.87 -30.85 -18.47
CA ARG A 277 -17.93 -31.34 -17.08
C ARG A 277 -19.27 -31.03 -16.42
N ALA A 278 -19.91 -29.92 -16.79
CA ALA A 278 -21.30 -29.60 -16.40
C ALA A 278 -22.29 -30.59 -17.03
N LYS A 279 -22.15 -30.90 -18.32
CA LYS A 279 -23.01 -31.87 -19.02
C LYS A 279 -22.97 -33.28 -18.42
N ARG A 280 -21.82 -33.75 -17.94
CA ARG A 280 -21.67 -35.08 -17.32
C ARG A 280 -22.30 -35.19 -15.93
N VAL A 281 -22.41 -34.08 -15.20
CA VAL A 281 -23.09 -34.05 -13.88
C VAL A 281 -24.62 -34.02 -14.05
N ASP A 282 -25.09 -33.33 -15.09
CA ASP A 282 -26.52 -33.30 -15.44
C ASP A 282 -27.01 -34.64 -16.01
N GLU A 283 -26.23 -35.31 -16.86
CA GLU A 283 -26.58 -36.63 -17.39
C GLU A 283 -26.65 -37.71 -16.31
N ALA A 284 -25.70 -37.72 -15.36
CA ALA A 284 -25.71 -38.67 -14.23
C ALA A 284 -26.89 -38.44 -13.27
N SER A 285 -27.30 -37.18 -13.08
CA SER A 285 -28.45 -36.81 -12.24
C SER A 285 -29.78 -37.21 -12.89
N ILE A 286 -29.88 -37.10 -14.23
CA ILE A 286 -31.06 -37.51 -15.00
C ILE A 286 -31.17 -39.04 -15.06
N GLU A 287 -30.06 -39.77 -15.12
CA GLU A 287 -30.05 -41.25 -15.16
C GLU A 287 -30.44 -41.85 -13.80
N LEU A 288 -30.02 -41.23 -12.69
CA LEU A 288 -30.44 -41.59 -11.33
C LEU A 288 -31.95 -41.35 -11.11
N LEU A 289 -32.50 -40.25 -11.66
CA LEU A 289 -33.93 -39.94 -11.57
C LEU A 289 -34.79 -40.88 -12.44
N LYS A 290 -34.28 -41.37 -13.57
CA LYS A 290 -34.95 -42.39 -14.40
C LYS A 290 -35.03 -43.74 -13.70
N HIS A 291 -33.98 -44.16 -13.00
CA HIS A 291 -34.02 -45.40 -12.20
C HIS A 291 -34.95 -45.33 -10.99
N LEU A 292 -35.04 -44.18 -10.33
CA LEU A 292 -36.03 -43.95 -9.27
C LEU A 292 -37.47 -43.97 -9.81
N HIS A 293 -37.69 -43.53 -11.05
CA HIS A 293 -38.99 -43.53 -11.69
C HIS A 293 -39.47 -44.94 -12.10
N GLU A 294 -38.57 -45.79 -12.64
CA GLU A 294 -38.88 -47.18 -13.01
C GLU A 294 -39.21 -48.07 -11.79
N VAL A 295 -38.64 -47.78 -10.63
CA VAL A 295 -38.83 -48.58 -9.40
C VAL A 295 -40.15 -48.28 -8.68
N ILE A 296 -40.73 -47.09 -8.84
CA ILE A 296 -41.90 -46.63 -8.06
C ILE A 296 -43.24 -46.83 -8.79
N GLY A 297 -43.23 -47.07 -10.10
CA GLY A 297 -44.39 -47.59 -10.85
C GLY A 297 -45.72 -46.85 -10.65
N SER A 298 -45.70 -45.53 -10.42
CA SER A 298 -46.90 -44.75 -10.08
C SER A 298 -47.12 -43.56 -11.04
N ASP A 299 -48.39 -43.30 -11.35
CA ASP A 299 -48.91 -42.37 -12.36
C ASP A 299 -48.53 -40.89 -12.04
N PRO A 300 -48.07 -40.05 -13.00
CA PRO A 300 -47.45 -38.74 -12.74
C PRO A 300 -48.42 -37.63 -12.27
N SER A 301 -49.68 -37.92 -12.01
CA SER A 301 -50.74 -36.92 -11.82
C SER A 301 -50.93 -36.43 -10.38
N ILE A 302 -50.14 -36.88 -9.41
CA ILE A 302 -50.36 -36.60 -7.97
C ILE A 302 -49.37 -35.58 -7.37
N VAL A 303 -48.38 -35.09 -8.12
CA VAL A 303 -47.39 -34.13 -7.58
C VAL A 303 -47.41 -32.84 -8.40
N GLU A 304 -48.00 -31.77 -7.85
CA GLU A 304 -47.92 -30.44 -8.44
C GLU A 304 -46.50 -29.84 -8.30
N PRO A 305 -46.03 -29.10 -9.33
CA PRO A 305 -44.71 -28.47 -9.33
C PRO A 305 -44.67 -27.37 -8.26
N GLY A 306 -43.89 -27.61 -7.19
CA GLY A 306 -43.77 -26.72 -6.03
C GLY A 306 -43.96 -27.41 -4.68
N SER A 307 -44.23 -28.71 -4.65
CA SER A 307 -44.30 -29.45 -3.39
C SER A 307 -42.91 -29.67 -2.78
N GLY A 308 -42.75 -29.23 -1.54
CA GLY A 308 -41.49 -29.31 -0.80
C GLY A 308 -41.08 -30.74 -0.41
N PRO A 309 -39.83 -30.94 0.04
CA PRO A 309 -39.25 -32.25 0.34
C PRO A 309 -40.01 -33.07 1.40
N GLU A 310 -40.87 -32.44 2.20
CA GLU A 310 -41.69 -33.10 3.22
C GLU A 310 -42.81 -33.98 2.61
N THR A 311 -43.34 -33.60 1.44
CA THR A 311 -44.41 -34.36 0.76
C THR A 311 -43.87 -35.66 0.17
N VAL A 312 -42.64 -35.63 -0.35
CA VAL A 312 -41.96 -36.80 -0.94
C VAL A 312 -41.63 -37.84 0.14
N LEU A 313 -41.15 -37.40 1.31
CA LEU A 313 -40.87 -38.28 2.45
C LEU A 313 -42.13 -38.93 3.03
N HIS A 314 -43.25 -38.20 3.08
CA HIS A 314 -44.52 -38.75 3.58
C HIS A 314 -45.07 -39.84 2.66
N VAL A 315 -44.98 -39.66 1.34
CA VAL A 315 -45.42 -40.63 0.33
C VAL A 315 -44.58 -41.92 0.40
N CYS A 316 -43.26 -41.82 0.58
CA CYS A 316 -42.39 -42.98 0.76
C CYS A 316 -42.70 -43.77 2.06
N SER A 317 -43.06 -43.08 3.15
CA SER A 317 -43.45 -43.70 4.42
C SER A 317 -44.78 -44.46 4.34
N GLU A 318 -45.79 -43.91 3.65
CA GLU A 318 -47.11 -44.56 3.49
C GLU A 318 -47.06 -45.77 2.56
N ALA A 319 -46.23 -45.73 1.50
CA ALA A 319 -46.06 -46.85 0.56
C ALA A 319 -45.46 -48.12 1.21
N LEU A 320 -44.76 -48.00 2.34
CA LEU A 320 -44.12 -49.12 3.05
C LEU A 320 -45.04 -49.84 4.06
N LYS A 321 -46.20 -49.28 4.41
CA LYS A 321 -47.14 -49.87 5.39
C LYS A 321 -47.83 -51.17 4.93
N PRO A 322 -48.25 -51.34 3.65
CA PRO A 322 -48.93 -52.57 3.20
C PRO A 322 -48.02 -53.81 3.23
N LEU A 323 -46.71 -53.65 3.01
CA LEU A 323 -45.71 -54.72 2.97
C LEU A 323 -45.47 -55.41 4.33
N LYS A 324 -45.77 -54.74 5.45
CA LYS A 324 -45.62 -55.34 6.80
C LYS A 324 -46.80 -56.24 7.19
N LEU A 325 -47.97 -56.09 6.57
CA LEU A 325 -49.18 -56.86 6.91
C LEU A 325 -49.26 -58.19 6.15
N SER A 326 -48.83 -58.26 4.89
CA SER A 326 -48.90 -59.48 4.05
C SER A 326 -48.02 -60.64 4.55
N LEU A 327 -46.85 -60.34 5.13
CA LEU A 327 -45.87 -61.33 5.59
C LEU A 327 -46.32 -62.13 6.84
N SER A 328 -47.30 -61.62 7.59
CA SER A 328 -47.82 -62.32 8.78
C SER A 328 -48.87 -63.40 8.42
N GLU A 329 -49.64 -63.17 7.36
CA GLU A 329 -50.66 -64.12 6.87
C GLU A 329 -50.03 -65.28 6.10
N ASP A 330 -48.98 -65.04 5.31
CA ASP A 330 -48.33 -66.09 4.51
C ASP A 330 -47.50 -67.07 5.35
N LYS A 331 -46.94 -66.60 6.47
CA LYS A 331 -46.25 -67.48 7.45
C LYS A 331 -47.23 -68.43 8.16
N PHE A 332 -48.47 -67.98 8.37
CA PHE A 332 -49.53 -68.79 8.96
C PHE A 332 -50.08 -69.82 7.96
N ARG A 333 -50.25 -69.42 6.68
CA ARG A 333 -50.66 -70.31 5.59
C ARG A 333 -49.62 -71.40 5.28
N MET A 334 -48.32 -71.09 5.28
CA MET A 334 -47.27 -72.10 5.08
C MET A 334 -47.26 -73.17 6.17
N ARG A 335 -47.45 -72.80 7.44
CA ARG A 335 -47.56 -73.77 8.55
C ARG A 335 -48.82 -74.62 8.45
N SER A 336 -49.93 -74.07 7.95
CA SER A 336 -51.17 -74.82 7.71
C SER A 336 -50.99 -75.86 6.59
N MET A 337 -50.32 -75.51 5.48
CA MET A 337 -50.03 -76.44 4.38
C MET A 337 -49.06 -77.55 4.77
N GLU A 338 -48.04 -77.26 5.60
CA GLU A 338 -47.12 -78.29 6.12
C GLU A 338 -47.78 -79.30 7.06
N VAL A 339 -48.89 -78.92 7.71
CA VAL A 339 -49.71 -79.81 8.54
C VAL A 339 -50.64 -80.67 7.69
N GLU A 340 -51.21 -80.13 6.61
CA GLU A 340 -52.02 -80.92 5.66
C GLU A 340 -51.20 -81.92 4.85
N LEU A 341 -49.96 -81.58 4.47
CA LEU A 341 -49.04 -82.47 3.75
C LEU A 341 -48.73 -83.79 4.51
N LYS A 342 -48.94 -83.81 5.83
CA LYS A 342 -48.68 -84.98 6.69
C LYS A 342 -49.88 -85.93 6.81
N LYS A 343 -51.06 -85.58 6.30
CA LYS A 343 -52.28 -86.39 6.50
C LYS A 343 -52.56 -87.42 5.41
N ASP A 344 -52.12 -87.23 4.16
CA ASP A 344 -52.35 -88.21 3.08
C ASP A 344 -51.10 -88.44 2.23
N LYS A 345 -50.67 -89.71 2.10
CA LYS A 345 -49.45 -90.11 1.38
C LYS A 345 -49.61 -90.21 -0.14
N GLU A 346 -50.83 -90.25 -0.68
CA GLU A 346 -51.08 -90.54 -2.10
C GLU A 346 -51.48 -89.36 -2.98
N THR A 347 -51.64 -88.15 -2.43
CA THR A 347 -51.98 -86.92 -3.19
C THR A 347 -50.92 -85.81 -3.05
N ASN A 348 -49.65 -86.19 -2.86
CA ASN A 348 -48.62 -85.28 -2.35
C ASN A 348 -47.62 -84.69 -3.38
N SER A 349 -47.77 -84.97 -4.67
CA SER A 349 -46.85 -84.41 -5.69
C SER A 349 -47.13 -82.93 -6.00
N ARG A 350 -48.40 -82.54 -6.10
CA ARG A 350 -48.80 -81.18 -6.50
C ARG A 350 -48.61 -80.15 -5.39
N LEU A 351 -48.97 -80.52 -4.17
CA LEU A 351 -48.77 -79.71 -2.96
C LEU A 351 -47.28 -79.55 -2.61
N ALA A 352 -46.43 -80.54 -2.90
CA ALA A 352 -44.98 -80.43 -2.70
C ALA A 352 -44.32 -79.46 -3.69
N SER A 353 -44.79 -79.42 -4.95
CA SER A 353 -44.34 -78.45 -5.95
C SER A 353 -44.71 -77.02 -5.56
N GLU A 354 -45.96 -76.79 -5.15
CA GLU A 354 -46.43 -75.47 -4.69
C GLU A 354 -45.71 -75.01 -3.41
N LEU A 355 -45.40 -75.93 -2.49
CA LEU A 355 -44.63 -75.62 -1.28
C LEU A 355 -43.17 -75.27 -1.62
N SER A 356 -42.58 -75.91 -2.64
CA SER A 356 -41.22 -75.62 -3.12
C SER A 356 -41.13 -74.24 -3.79
N GLU A 357 -42.09 -73.91 -4.66
CA GLU A 357 -42.15 -72.58 -5.30
C GLU A 357 -42.39 -71.47 -4.28
N ARG A 358 -43.27 -71.68 -3.30
CA ARG A 358 -43.49 -70.71 -2.21
C ARG A 358 -42.29 -70.59 -1.27
N LYS A 359 -41.55 -71.67 -1.01
CA LYS A 359 -40.29 -71.59 -0.26
C LYS A 359 -39.22 -70.81 -1.01
N ALA A 360 -39.13 -70.99 -2.33
CA ALA A 360 -38.21 -70.22 -3.19
C ALA A 360 -38.60 -68.72 -3.22
N ALA A 361 -39.88 -68.40 -3.37
CA ALA A 361 -40.39 -67.03 -3.30
C ALA A 361 -40.14 -66.39 -1.92
N PHE A 362 -40.37 -67.14 -0.83
CA PHE A 362 -40.09 -66.67 0.53
C PHE A 362 -38.59 -66.42 0.77
N THR A 363 -37.69 -67.22 0.18
CA THR A 363 -36.24 -66.96 0.25
C THR A 363 -35.81 -65.77 -0.59
N ALA A 364 -36.40 -65.56 -1.77
CA ALA A 364 -36.14 -64.36 -2.58
C ALA A 364 -36.64 -63.09 -1.87
N GLU A 365 -37.81 -63.15 -1.24
CA GLU A 365 -38.39 -62.07 -0.45
C GLU A 365 -37.62 -61.81 0.86
N LYS A 366 -37.01 -62.86 1.44
CA LYS A 366 -36.08 -62.72 2.57
C LYS A 366 -34.78 -62.02 2.16
N MET A 367 -34.24 -62.33 0.98
CA MET A 367 -33.05 -61.64 0.45
C MET A 367 -33.36 -60.17 0.12
N THR A 368 -34.51 -59.86 -0.49
CA THR A 368 -34.90 -58.46 -0.73
C THR A 368 -35.15 -57.72 0.59
N ARG A 369 -35.67 -58.40 1.62
CA ARG A 369 -35.81 -57.82 2.96
C ARG A 369 -34.46 -57.54 3.62
N GLU A 370 -33.48 -58.43 3.51
CA GLU A 370 -32.12 -58.20 4.03
C GLU A 370 -31.45 -57.02 3.29
N GLN A 371 -31.65 -56.91 1.97
CA GLN A 371 -31.22 -55.74 1.18
C GLN A 371 -31.98 -54.44 1.54
N LEU A 372 -33.26 -54.53 1.91
CA LEU A 372 -34.07 -53.42 2.42
C LEU A 372 -33.67 -52.99 3.83
N GLU A 373 -33.24 -53.92 4.69
CA GLU A 373 -32.71 -53.64 6.02
C GLU A 373 -31.30 -53.02 5.94
N GLU A 374 -30.44 -53.47 5.02
CA GLU A 374 -29.15 -52.82 4.72
C GLU A 374 -29.32 -51.42 4.12
N SER A 375 -30.24 -51.23 3.17
CA SER A 375 -30.54 -49.90 2.62
C SER A 375 -31.21 -48.98 3.64
N GLY A 376 -32.03 -49.52 4.55
CA GLY A 376 -32.56 -48.76 5.69
C GLY A 376 -31.46 -48.25 6.64
N ALA A 377 -30.42 -49.06 6.88
CA ALA A 377 -29.25 -48.63 7.65
C ALA A 377 -28.44 -47.56 6.91
N ALA A 378 -28.27 -47.70 5.59
CA ALA A 378 -27.60 -46.69 4.75
C ALA A 378 -28.36 -45.36 4.72
N ILE A 379 -29.70 -45.40 4.63
CA ILE A 379 -30.56 -44.20 4.68
C ILE A 379 -30.45 -43.53 6.05
N ASN A 380 -30.45 -44.28 7.15
CA ASN A 380 -30.25 -43.72 8.49
C ASN A 380 -28.89 -43.04 8.64
N SER A 381 -27.83 -43.64 8.09
CA SER A 381 -26.50 -43.04 8.09
C SER A 381 -26.47 -41.74 7.28
N ALA A 382 -27.09 -41.72 6.09
CA ALA A 382 -27.17 -40.53 5.24
C ALA A 382 -27.99 -39.41 5.89
N CYS A 383 -29.11 -39.73 6.54
CA CYS A 383 -29.91 -38.75 7.28
C CYS A 383 -29.15 -38.17 8.48
N CYS A 384 -28.36 -38.97 9.19
CA CYS A 384 -27.54 -38.47 10.31
C CYS A 384 -26.43 -37.54 9.82
N GLU A 385 -25.77 -37.85 8.70
CA GLU A 385 -24.78 -36.95 8.08
C GLU A 385 -25.42 -35.66 7.56
N LEU A 386 -26.60 -35.73 6.95
CA LEU A 386 -27.35 -34.55 6.53
C LEU A 386 -27.71 -33.66 7.72
N ALA A 387 -28.18 -34.23 8.84
CA ALA A 387 -28.49 -33.48 10.06
C ALA A 387 -27.27 -32.74 10.62
N LYS A 388 -26.09 -33.40 10.64
CA LYS A 388 -24.83 -32.77 11.06
C LYS A 388 -24.44 -31.60 10.15
N ASN A 389 -24.55 -31.78 8.84
CA ASN A 389 -24.23 -30.73 7.87
C ASN A 389 -25.18 -29.54 7.96
N LEU A 390 -26.48 -29.78 8.19
CA LEU A 390 -27.46 -28.71 8.41
C LEU A 390 -27.19 -27.94 9.71
N HIS A 391 -26.77 -28.63 10.77
CA HIS A 391 -26.35 -27.99 12.02
C HIS A 391 -25.07 -27.15 11.85
N LEU A 392 -24.06 -27.67 11.12
CA LEU A 392 -22.86 -26.92 10.75
C LEU A 392 -23.19 -25.65 9.96
N LEU A 393 -24.09 -25.74 8.97
CA LEU A 393 -24.53 -24.59 8.18
C LEU A 393 -25.29 -23.55 9.01
N SER A 394 -26.00 -23.98 10.05
CA SER A 394 -26.70 -23.09 10.98
C SER A 394 -25.79 -22.45 12.05
N GLY A 395 -24.55 -22.93 12.20
CA GLY A 395 -23.62 -22.50 13.26
C GLY A 395 -23.99 -22.99 14.67
N VAL A 396 -24.94 -23.91 14.80
CA VAL A 396 -25.40 -24.48 16.07
C VAL A 396 -24.82 -25.88 16.24
N GLU A 397 -24.21 -26.14 17.41
CA GLU A 397 -23.57 -27.43 17.70
C GLU A 397 -24.61 -28.56 17.74
N ALA A 398 -24.35 -29.65 17.00
CA ALA A 398 -25.30 -30.74 16.86
C ALA A 398 -25.47 -31.51 18.19
N PRO A 399 -26.69 -31.79 18.64
CA PRO A 399 -26.90 -32.58 19.85
C PRO A 399 -26.38 -34.02 19.67
N PRO A 400 -25.87 -34.66 20.74
CA PRO A 400 -25.29 -36.00 20.67
C PRO A 400 -26.36 -37.03 20.27
N ILE A 401 -26.09 -37.77 19.18
CA ILE A 401 -27.01 -38.78 18.65
C ILE A 401 -26.96 -40.02 19.56
N PRO A 402 -28.09 -40.44 20.18
CA PRO A 402 -28.10 -41.66 20.97
C PRO A 402 -27.89 -42.88 20.06
N THR A 403 -26.87 -43.69 20.39
CA THR A 403 -26.55 -44.93 19.67
C THR A 403 -27.73 -45.90 19.70
N GLY A 404 -28.37 -46.13 18.54
CA GLY A 404 -29.52 -47.03 18.39
C GLY A 404 -30.84 -46.36 17.99
N SER A 405 -30.86 -45.06 17.71
CA SER A 405 -32.08 -44.36 17.30
C SER A 405 -32.47 -44.67 15.84
N GLY A 406 -33.73 -45.06 15.61
CA GLY A 406 -34.25 -45.37 14.27
C GLY A 406 -34.42 -44.14 13.35
N ALA A 407 -34.85 -44.38 12.10
CA ALA A 407 -35.00 -43.37 11.04
C ALA A 407 -35.78 -42.12 11.47
N ASP A 408 -36.82 -42.29 12.29
CA ASP A 408 -37.65 -41.19 12.77
C ASP A 408 -36.88 -40.19 13.64
N ALA A 409 -35.86 -40.65 14.38
CA ALA A 409 -35.01 -39.78 15.19
C ALA A 409 -34.03 -38.98 14.32
N ALA A 410 -33.47 -39.60 13.26
CA ALA A 410 -32.62 -38.89 12.31
C ALA A 410 -33.39 -37.83 11.52
N ILE A 411 -34.64 -38.12 11.14
CA ILE A 411 -35.54 -37.16 10.48
C ILE A 411 -35.93 -36.02 11.44
N ALA A 412 -36.19 -36.33 12.72
CA ALA A 412 -36.47 -35.32 13.73
C ALA A 412 -35.27 -34.37 13.95
N LEU A 413 -34.04 -34.91 13.93
CA LEU A 413 -32.81 -34.11 13.99
C LEU A 413 -32.66 -33.19 12.78
N CYS A 414 -32.90 -33.68 11.56
CA CYS A 414 -32.91 -32.82 10.36
C CYS A 414 -33.95 -31.69 10.46
N ARG A 415 -35.17 -31.98 10.95
CA ARG A 415 -36.21 -30.95 11.14
C ARG A 415 -35.80 -29.91 12.17
N HIS A 416 -35.16 -30.34 13.25
CA HIS A 416 -34.63 -29.44 14.27
C HIS A 416 -33.53 -28.53 13.71
N ALA A 417 -32.64 -29.07 12.86
CA ALA A 417 -31.58 -28.31 12.20
C ALA A 417 -32.10 -27.27 11.19
N LEU A 418 -33.28 -27.47 10.61
CA LEU A 418 -33.88 -26.54 9.65
C LEU A 418 -34.54 -25.30 10.30
N LEU A 419 -34.91 -25.37 11.58
CA LEU A 419 -35.51 -24.24 12.30
C LEU A 419 -34.59 -23.00 12.37
N PRO A 420 -33.33 -23.10 12.83
CA PRO A 420 -32.42 -21.96 12.85
C PRO A 420 -32.06 -21.45 11.43
N LEU A 421 -32.01 -22.32 10.42
CA LEU A 421 -31.81 -21.90 9.02
C LEU A 421 -32.98 -21.09 8.48
N LYS A 422 -34.22 -21.45 8.85
CA LYS A 422 -35.42 -20.70 8.45
C LYS A 422 -35.46 -19.31 9.09
N GLU A 423 -34.98 -19.20 10.33
CA GLU A 423 -34.81 -17.92 11.03
C GLU A 423 -33.69 -17.06 10.43
N LEU A 424 -32.59 -17.67 10.00
CA LEU A 424 -31.53 -16.95 9.26
C LEU A 424 -32.02 -16.44 7.90
N LEU A 425 -32.87 -17.20 7.20
CA LEU A 425 -33.48 -16.78 5.94
C LEU A 425 -34.48 -15.63 6.14
N SER A 426 -35.33 -15.67 7.17
CA SER A 426 -36.26 -14.58 7.47
C SER A 426 -35.52 -13.30 7.87
N GLN A 427 -34.43 -13.42 8.63
CA GLN A 427 -33.54 -12.30 8.95
C GLN A 427 -32.82 -11.76 7.71
N GLY A 428 -32.40 -12.63 6.79
CA GLY A 428 -31.84 -12.25 5.49
C GLY A 428 -32.83 -11.45 4.65
N GLU A 429 -34.08 -11.90 4.53
CA GLU A 429 -35.14 -11.17 3.83
C GLU A 429 -35.44 -9.80 4.46
N ALA A 430 -35.44 -9.70 5.79
CA ALA A 430 -35.63 -8.44 6.51
C ALA A 430 -34.47 -7.46 6.24
N ARG A 431 -33.22 -7.96 6.23
CA ARG A 431 -32.03 -7.16 5.90
C ARG A 431 -32.05 -6.66 4.45
N ILE A 432 -32.47 -7.52 3.50
CA ILE A 432 -32.63 -7.12 2.09
C ILE A 432 -33.70 -6.04 1.96
N LYS A 433 -34.85 -6.19 2.64
CA LYS A 433 -35.90 -5.15 2.63
C LYS A 433 -35.44 -3.83 3.24
N ALA A 434 -34.64 -3.87 4.31
CA ALA A 434 -34.04 -2.67 4.91
C ALA A 434 -33.05 -2.00 3.96
N ALA A 435 -32.17 -2.77 3.32
CA ALA A 435 -31.20 -2.26 2.35
C ALA A 435 -31.88 -1.62 1.12
N VAL A 436 -32.96 -2.21 0.62
CA VAL A 436 -33.76 -1.62 -0.48
C VAL A 436 -34.43 -0.31 -0.05
N LEU A 437 -34.84 -0.18 1.21
CA LEU A 437 -35.41 1.07 1.73
C LEU A 437 -34.34 2.15 1.89
N GLU A 438 -33.15 1.80 2.38
CA GLU A 438 -31.98 2.69 2.46
C GLU A 438 -31.56 3.18 1.06
N GLU A 439 -31.50 2.29 0.06
CA GLU A 439 -31.18 2.67 -1.32
C GLU A 439 -32.21 3.66 -1.88
N LYS A 440 -33.50 3.44 -1.59
CA LYS A 440 -34.57 4.37 -2.01
C LYS A 440 -34.43 5.75 -1.37
N THR A 441 -34.05 5.80 -0.09
CA THR A 441 -33.78 7.08 0.59
C THR A 441 -32.51 7.76 0.06
N ALA A 442 -31.47 7.00 -0.26
CA ALA A 442 -30.25 7.52 -0.87
C ALA A 442 -30.51 8.11 -2.27
N ARG A 443 -31.33 7.46 -3.10
CA ARG A 443 -31.76 8.01 -4.40
C ARG A 443 -32.52 9.33 -4.26
N GLN A 444 -33.39 9.45 -3.26
CA GLN A 444 -34.10 10.72 -2.99
C GLN A 444 -33.16 11.83 -2.52
N GLN A 445 -32.14 11.50 -1.73
CA GLN A 445 -31.11 12.46 -1.32
C GLN A 445 -30.22 12.90 -2.49
N LEU A 446 -29.87 11.98 -3.41
CA LEU A 446 -29.13 12.31 -4.62
C LEU A 446 -29.91 13.25 -5.55
N GLU A 447 -31.23 13.05 -5.69
CA GLU A 447 -32.06 13.96 -6.50
C GLU A 447 -32.15 15.38 -5.90
N LEU A 448 -32.06 15.51 -4.57
CA LEU A 448 -31.96 16.80 -3.89
C LEU A 448 -30.56 17.43 -4.07
N LEU A 449 -29.50 16.63 -3.92
CA LEU A 449 -28.12 17.06 -4.16
C LEU A 449 -27.89 17.52 -5.60
N GLU A 450 -28.46 16.84 -6.59
CA GLU A 450 -28.36 17.25 -7.99
C GLU A 450 -29.01 18.63 -8.22
N LYS A 451 -30.14 18.92 -7.55
CA LYS A 451 -30.78 20.25 -7.60
C LYS A 451 -29.91 21.32 -6.93
N ASP A 452 -29.29 21.00 -5.81
CA ASP A 452 -28.38 21.92 -5.09
C ASP A 452 -27.09 22.19 -5.86
N VAL A 453 -26.49 21.17 -6.49
CA VAL A 453 -25.30 21.29 -7.35
C VAL A 453 -25.60 22.16 -8.57
N ASN A 454 -26.77 22.01 -9.18
CA ASN A 454 -27.22 22.87 -10.28
C ASN A 454 -27.38 24.32 -9.84
N LEU A 455 -27.92 24.56 -8.63
CA LEU A 455 -28.05 25.90 -8.06
C LEU A 455 -26.68 26.54 -7.77
N ALA A 456 -25.78 25.77 -7.13
CA ALA A 456 -24.43 26.22 -6.79
C ALA A 456 -23.57 26.48 -8.04
N SER A 457 -23.74 25.68 -9.10
CA SER A 457 -23.05 25.90 -10.39
C SER A 457 -23.49 27.21 -11.06
N LEU A 458 -24.77 27.58 -10.94
CA LEU A 458 -25.28 28.86 -11.42
C LEU A 458 -24.78 30.04 -10.57
N GLU A 459 -24.67 29.88 -9.25
CA GLU A 459 -24.06 30.90 -8.38
C GLU A 459 -22.57 31.08 -8.66
N LEU A 460 -21.83 29.99 -8.87
CA LEU A 460 -20.42 30.03 -9.25
C LEU A 460 -20.22 30.76 -10.58
N ALA A 461 -21.03 30.45 -11.59
CA ALA A 461 -21.02 31.17 -12.87
C ALA A 461 -21.20 32.68 -12.66
N ARG A 462 -22.16 33.06 -11.80
CA ARG A 462 -22.46 34.46 -11.48
C ARG A 462 -21.29 35.18 -10.80
N ASN A 463 -20.60 34.48 -9.90
CA ASN A 463 -19.43 35.00 -9.19
C ASN A 463 -18.21 35.15 -10.12
N LEU A 464 -17.98 34.19 -11.03
CA LEU A 464 -16.89 34.27 -12.02
C LEU A 464 -17.09 35.44 -13.00
N TYR A 465 -18.33 35.72 -13.42
CA TYR A 465 -18.64 36.91 -14.22
C TYR A 465 -18.45 38.21 -13.43
N SER A 466 -18.79 38.23 -12.14
CA SER A 466 -18.54 39.38 -11.25
C SER A 466 -17.06 39.69 -11.10
N LEU A 467 -16.22 38.66 -10.92
CA LEU A 467 -14.76 38.79 -10.79
C LEU A 467 -14.07 39.25 -12.09
N SER A 468 -14.63 38.91 -13.24
CA SER A 468 -14.11 39.35 -14.55
C SER A 468 -14.58 40.75 -14.97
N GLY A 469 -15.47 41.39 -14.19
CA GLY A 469 -16.03 42.72 -14.50
C GLY A 469 -16.96 42.75 -15.70
N SER A 470 -17.41 41.59 -16.20
CA SER A 470 -18.26 41.46 -17.38
C SER A 470 -19.72 41.18 -16.99
N GLY A 471 -20.67 41.79 -17.71
CA GLY A 471 -22.10 41.65 -17.43
C GLY A 471 -22.60 40.24 -17.76
N VAL A 472 -23.33 39.62 -16.83
CA VAL A 472 -23.83 38.23 -16.97
C VAL A 472 -24.75 38.12 -18.20
N PRO A 473 -24.45 37.26 -19.18
CA PRO A 473 -25.34 37.01 -20.31
C PRO A 473 -26.60 36.26 -19.88
N SER A 474 -27.76 36.63 -20.44
CA SER A 474 -29.03 35.94 -20.19
C SER A 474 -28.97 34.49 -20.68
N PRO A 475 -29.36 33.49 -19.88
CA PRO A 475 -29.22 32.09 -20.26
C PRO A 475 -30.14 31.75 -21.47
N PRO A 476 -29.66 30.96 -22.45
CA PRO A 476 -30.51 30.39 -23.48
C PRO A 476 -31.51 29.43 -22.82
N GLY A 477 -32.77 29.43 -23.28
CA GLY A 477 -33.89 28.72 -22.65
C GLY A 477 -33.76 27.19 -22.63
N GLY A 478 -33.00 26.68 -21.65
CA GLY A 478 -32.82 25.26 -21.33
C GLY A 478 -31.99 25.12 -20.05
N GLY A 479 -32.65 25.10 -18.90
CA GLY A 479 -32.01 25.09 -17.57
C GLY A 479 -31.47 23.72 -17.16
N GLY A 480 -30.35 23.29 -17.73
CA GLY A 480 -29.63 22.08 -17.32
C GLY A 480 -28.15 22.34 -17.02
N ALA A 481 -27.51 21.42 -16.30
CA ALA A 481 -26.09 21.48 -15.89
C ALA A 481 -25.13 21.83 -17.04
N ALA A 482 -25.41 21.34 -18.26
CA ALA A 482 -24.61 21.63 -19.45
C ALA A 482 -24.60 23.13 -19.82
N ALA A 483 -25.70 23.85 -19.61
CA ALA A 483 -25.77 25.29 -19.85
C ALA A 483 -24.97 26.08 -18.80
N ALA A 484 -25.02 25.66 -17.53
CA ALA A 484 -24.23 26.27 -16.47
C ALA A 484 -22.72 26.05 -16.67
N ILE A 485 -22.31 24.84 -17.08
CA ILE A 485 -20.90 24.52 -17.39
C ILE A 485 -20.39 25.33 -18.59
N ALA A 486 -21.21 25.51 -19.63
CA ALA A 486 -20.85 26.34 -20.77
C ALA A 486 -20.61 27.81 -20.36
N ILE A 487 -21.50 28.36 -19.52
CA ILE A 487 -21.37 29.73 -19.00
C ILE A 487 -20.12 29.87 -18.11
N CYS A 488 -19.83 28.90 -17.23
CA CYS A 488 -18.60 28.89 -16.43
C CYS A 488 -17.33 28.81 -17.29
N SER A 489 -17.35 28.02 -18.36
CA SER A 489 -16.19 27.86 -19.26
C SER A 489 -15.87 29.15 -20.01
N GLU A 490 -16.91 29.89 -20.43
CA GLU A 490 -16.75 31.20 -21.08
C GLU A 490 -16.25 32.28 -20.09
N ALA A 491 -16.66 32.21 -18.82
CA ALA A 491 -16.19 33.11 -17.76
C ALA A 491 -14.72 32.89 -17.36
N LEU A 492 -14.15 31.71 -17.66
CA LEU A 492 -12.77 31.36 -17.28
C LEU A 492 -11.72 31.93 -18.24
N GLU A 493 -12.07 32.21 -19.51
CA GLU A 493 -11.11 32.72 -20.50
C GLU A 493 -10.51 34.10 -20.12
N PRO A 494 -11.29 35.09 -19.63
CA PRO A 494 -10.75 36.36 -19.15
C PRO A 494 -9.86 36.20 -17.91
N LEU A 495 -10.23 35.31 -16.98
CA LEU A 495 -9.45 35.03 -15.76
C LEU A 495 -8.12 34.34 -16.09
N GLN A 496 -8.11 33.47 -17.11
CA GLN A 496 -6.90 32.82 -17.58
C GLN A 496 -5.90 33.83 -18.16
N ARG A 497 -6.37 34.90 -18.83
CA ARG A 497 -5.50 36.01 -19.29
C ARG A 497 -4.90 36.81 -18.13
N VAL A 498 -5.70 37.10 -17.09
CA VAL A 498 -5.20 37.77 -15.87
C VAL A 498 -4.16 36.92 -15.15
N LEU A 499 -4.33 35.60 -15.12
CA LEU A 499 -3.35 34.67 -14.55
C LEU A 499 -2.06 34.60 -15.37
N THR A 500 -2.13 34.54 -16.72
CA THR A 500 -0.93 34.57 -17.56
C THR A 500 -0.17 35.89 -17.44
N ASP A 501 -0.88 37.01 -17.29
CA ASP A 501 -0.26 38.31 -17.06
C ASP A 501 0.42 38.36 -15.68
N SER A 502 -0.19 37.78 -14.63
CA SER A 502 0.43 37.65 -13.31
C SER A 502 1.66 36.73 -13.31
N GLU A 503 1.63 35.63 -14.06
CA GLU A 503 2.79 34.73 -14.22
C GLU A 503 3.94 35.43 -14.96
N SER A 504 3.65 36.24 -15.97
CA SER A 504 4.66 37.04 -16.66
C SER A 504 5.35 38.02 -15.70
N GLN A 505 4.57 38.67 -14.83
CA GLN A 505 5.10 39.59 -13.81
C GLN A 505 5.94 38.87 -12.74
N ARG A 506 5.55 37.65 -12.33
CA ARG A 506 6.35 36.84 -11.40
C ARG A 506 7.69 36.42 -12.01
N ARG A 507 7.73 36.14 -13.32
CA ARG A 507 8.99 35.85 -14.03
C ARG A 507 9.90 37.07 -14.06
N THR A 508 9.36 38.26 -14.37
CA THR A 508 10.14 39.51 -14.35
C THR A 508 10.71 39.78 -12.95
N CYS A 509 9.93 39.58 -11.89
CA CYS A 509 10.39 39.74 -10.51
C CYS A 509 11.48 38.73 -10.12
N ALA A 510 11.38 37.48 -10.59
CA ALA A 510 12.41 36.47 -10.38
C ALA A 510 13.72 36.79 -11.13
N GLU A 511 13.64 37.34 -12.33
CA GLU A 511 14.80 37.80 -13.11
C GLU A 511 15.50 38.99 -12.44
N GLU A 512 14.76 39.94 -11.87
CA GLU A 512 15.32 41.05 -11.11
C GLU A 512 16.02 40.57 -9.83
N LEU A 513 15.43 39.61 -9.11
CA LEU A 513 16.06 39.01 -7.92
C LEU A 513 17.35 38.23 -8.25
N ALA A 514 17.39 37.54 -9.39
CA ALA A 514 18.60 36.86 -9.85
C ALA A 514 19.73 37.84 -10.20
N LYS A 515 19.39 39.01 -10.77
CA LYS A 515 20.36 40.09 -11.03
C LYS A 515 20.91 40.68 -9.74
N GLU A 516 20.05 40.89 -8.72
CA GLU A 516 20.48 41.34 -7.39
C GLU A 516 21.48 40.35 -6.74
N GLN A 517 21.21 39.04 -6.86
CA GLN A 517 22.11 38.00 -6.34
C GLN A 517 23.47 37.96 -7.06
N GLU A 518 23.48 38.13 -8.38
CA GLU A 518 24.71 38.17 -9.18
C GLU A 518 25.59 39.38 -8.82
N VAL A 519 24.99 40.57 -8.69
CA VAL A 519 25.71 41.79 -8.27
C VAL A 519 26.31 41.62 -6.87
N ARG A 520 25.58 40.97 -5.96
CA ARG A 520 26.07 40.67 -4.61
C ARG A 520 27.26 39.70 -4.62
N LEU A 521 27.22 38.68 -5.46
CA LEU A 521 28.33 37.72 -5.63
C LEU A 521 29.58 38.40 -6.21
N GLN A 522 29.40 39.31 -7.17
CA GLN A 522 30.49 40.11 -7.75
C GLN A 522 31.14 41.03 -6.71
N LEU A 523 30.34 41.63 -5.83
CA LEU A 523 30.84 42.45 -4.72
C LEU A 523 31.64 41.63 -3.70
N GLU A 524 31.16 40.44 -3.32
CA GLU A 524 31.86 39.53 -2.41
C GLU A 524 33.20 39.06 -2.98
N ASN A 525 33.24 38.72 -4.27
CA ASN A 525 34.48 38.36 -4.97
C ASN A 525 35.48 39.53 -5.00
N ALA A 526 35.03 40.76 -5.29
CA ALA A 526 35.89 41.93 -5.30
C ALA A 526 36.47 42.25 -3.90
N ILE A 527 35.68 42.05 -2.84
CA ILE A 527 36.15 42.18 -1.44
C ILE A 527 37.21 41.11 -1.14
N GLN A 528 36.99 39.88 -1.58
CA GLN A 528 37.92 38.77 -1.36
C GLN A 528 39.25 38.99 -2.08
N GLU A 529 39.23 39.41 -3.34
CA GLU A 529 40.44 39.77 -4.11
C GLU A 529 41.23 40.91 -3.45
N GLY A 530 40.52 41.92 -2.91
CA GLY A 530 41.13 43.00 -2.14
C GLY A 530 41.82 42.52 -0.86
N ASN A 531 41.20 41.59 -0.13
CA ASN A 531 41.75 41.00 1.08
C ASN A 531 42.99 40.14 0.78
N ASP A 532 42.96 39.34 -0.29
CA ASP A 532 44.07 38.48 -0.70
C ASP A 532 45.27 39.30 -1.15
N ALA A 533 45.03 40.38 -1.92
CA ALA A 533 46.08 41.34 -2.30
C ALA A 533 46.69 42.05 -1.06
N GLY A 534 45.85 42.42 -0.09
CA GLY A 534 46.30 43.00 1.18
C GLY A 534 47.15 42.02 2.01
N PHE A 535 46.77 40.74 2.03
CA PHE A 535 47.51 39.69 2.75
C PHE A 535 48.87 39.42 2.12
N GLU A 536 48.95 39.33 0.80
CA GLU A 536 50.24 39.18 0.09
C GLU A 536 51.13 40.42 0.25
N LEU A 537 50.56 41.63 0.27
CA LEU A 537 51.33 42.84 0.58
C LEU A 537 51.90 42.80 2.02
N ALA A 538 51.11 42.38 3.00
CA ALA A 538 51.55 42.24 4.39
C ALA A 538 52.66 41.18 4.55
N LYS A 539 52.54 40.06 3.84
CA LYS A 539 53.53 38.98 3.80
C LYS A 539 54.85 39.44 3.17
N ASN A 540 54.79 40.20 2.08
CA ASN A 540 55.98 40.78 1.44
C ASN A 540 56.67 41.83 2.33
N LEU A 541 55.89 42.66 3.04
CA LEU A 541 56.43 43.60 4.03
C LEU A 541 57.05 42.87 5.23
N HIS A 542 56.48 41.75 5.67
CA HIS A 542 57.03 40.94 6.75
C HIS A 542 58.32 40.21 6.34
N ALA A 543 58.40 39.73 5.08
CA ALA A 543 59.62 39.14 4.52
C ALA A 543 60.75 40.18 4.38
N LEU A 544 60.43 41.42 4.03
CA LEU A 544 61.39 42.54 3.98
C LEU A 544 61.86 42.99 5.37
N ALA A 545 61.05 42.77 6.41
CA ALA A 545 61.35 43.14 7.79
C ALA A 545 62.24 42.12 8.54
N GLY A 546 62.67 41.03 7.88
CA GLY A 546 63.71 40.09 8.29
C GLY A 546 64.02 39.99 9.79
N SER A 547 63.46 38.98 10.46
CA SER A 547 63.88 38.60 11.81
C SER A 547 65.31 38.01 11.80
N THR A 548 66.31 38.82 12.13
CA THR A 548 67.38 38.45 13.07
C THR A 548 68.10 39.72 13.52
N ALA A 549 68.28 39.88 14.84
CA ALA A 549 69.21 40.83 15.45
C ALA A 549 70.18 40.04 16.36
N PRO A 550 71.38 40.54 16.73
CA PRO A 550 72.15 41.67 16.20
C PRO A 550 73.63 41.29 15.88
N ALA A 551 74.25 41.96 14.90
CA ALA A 551 75.70 42.19 14.90
C ALA A 551 76.07 43.38 13.99
N VAL A 552 76.34 44.51 14.64
CA VAL A 552 77.15 45.67 14.26
C VAL A 552 77.72 45.66 12.83
N LEU A 553 77.22 46.54 11.95
CA LEU A 553 78.03 47.24 10.94
C LEU A 553 77.32 48.57 10.52
N PRO A 554 78.08 49.55 9.99
CA PRO A 554 77.83 50.96 10.23
C PRO A 554 76.95 51.64 9.17
N VAL A 555 76.36 52.74 9.65
CA VAL A 555 75.64 53.81 8.96
C VAL A 555 76.24 54.17 7.58
N GLY A 556 75.36 54.24 6.58
CA GLY A 556 75.53 54.87 5.28
C GLY A 556 74.63 54.15 4.28
N ASP A 557 73.42 54.58 3.95
CA ASP A 557 72.95 55.93 3.67
C ASP A 557 71.40 55.91 3.76
N PRO A 558 70.77 56.75 4.60
CA PRO A 558 69.30 56.82 4.68
C PRO A 558 68.61 57.28 3.38
N GLY A 559 69.36 57.71 2.36
CA GLY A 559 68.82 58.05 1.04
C GLY A 559 68.23 56.87 0.26
N ALA A 560 68.77 55.66 0.39
CA ALA A 560 68.35 54.53 -0.46
C ALA A 560 66.95 53.97 -0.12
N VAL A 561 66.55 54.04 1.15
CA VAL A 561 65.20 53.59 1.59
C VAL A 561 64.14 54.65 1.28
N VAL A 562 64.51 55.93 1.32
CA VAL A 562 63.60 57.04 0.95
C VAL A 562 63.32 57.05 -0.55
N VAL A 563 64.31 56.71 -1.39
CA VAL A 563 64.12 56.63 -2.86
C VAL A 563 63.20 55.47 -3.26
N LEU A 564 63.34 54.29 -2.65
CA LEU A 564 62.44 53.16 -2.92
C LEU A 564 60.99 53.41 -2.46
N CYS A 565 60.80 54.11 -1.34
CA CYS A 565 59.46 54.53 -0.92
C CYS A 565 58.91 55.67 -1.79
N GLN A 566 59.74 56.60 -2.26
CA GLN A 566 59.33 57.69 -3.15
C GLN A 566 58.95 57.22 -4.56
N ASP A 567 59.54 56.14 -5.06
CA ASP A 567 59.20 55.56 -6.36
C ASP A 567 57.94 54.67 -6.30
N ALA A 568 57.64 54.05 -5.15
CA ALA A 568 56.43 53.24 -4.96
C ALA A 568 55.17 54.07 -4.62
N LEU A 569 55.34 55.24 -3.99
CA LEU A 569 54.26 56.12 -3.54
C LEU A 569 53.33 56.61 -4.67
N PRO A 570 53.82 56.96 -5.87
CA PRO A 570 52.97 57.32 -7.00
C PRO A 570 52.08 56.17 -7.49
N HIS A 571 52.61 54.94 -7.50
CA HIS A 571 51.85 53.76 -7.93
C HIS A 571 50.78 53.36 -6.91
N LEU A 572 51.09 53.45 -5.61
CA LEU A 572 50.11 53.26 -4.54
C LEU A 572 49.04 54.36 -4.54
N ARG A 573 49.40 55.61 -4.82
CA ARG A 573 48.43 56.70 -4.98
C ARG A 573 47.52 56.48 -6.19
N LEU A 574 48.05 56.00 -7.31
CA LEU A 574 47.24 55.72 -8.51
C LEU A 574 46.26 54.56 -8.26
N ALA A 575 46.72 53.51 -7.56
CA ALA A 575 45.89 52.38 -7.17
C ALA A 575 44.78 52.79 -6.18
N LEU A 576 45.11 53.63 -5.19
CA LEU A 576 44.14 54.17 -4.22
C LEU A 576 43.10 55.08 -4.89
N VAL A 577 43.51 55.93 -5.83
CA VAL A 577 42.58 56.76 -6.61
C VAL A 577 41.67 55.88 -7.49
N SER A 578 42.21 54.82 -8.11
CA SER A 578 41.40 53.87 -8.89
C SER A 578 40.42 53.06 -8.04
N SER A 579 40.78 52.71 -6.79
CA SER A 579 39.86 52.06 -5.87
C SER A 579 38.81 53.04 -5.32
N GLU A 580 39.17 54.29 -5.03
CA GLU A 580 38.19 55.31 -4.62
C GLU A 580 37.18 55.62 -5.73
N GLU A 581 37.60 55.67 -6.99
CA GLU A 581 36.69 55.86 -8.13
C GLU A 581 35.69 54.69 -8.26
N ARG A 582 36.16 53.45 -8.05
CA ARG A 582 35.31 52.25 -8.06
C ARG A 582 34.35 52.23 -6.87
N ILE A 583 34.79 52.62 -5.68
CA ILE A 583 33.93 52.75 -4.51
C ILE A 583 32.85 53.80 -4.75
N ARG A 584 33.19 54.96 -5.32
CA ARG A 584 32.19 56.00 -5.67
C ARG A 584 31.18 55.54 -6.72
N GLN A 585 31.59 54.70 -7.68
CA GLN A 585 30.67 54.11 -8.66
C GLN A 585 29.68 53.15 -7.98
N VAL A 586 30.17 52.27 -7.12
CA VAL A 586 29.31 51.33 -6.37
C VAL A 586 28.36 52.07 -5.42
N GLU A 587 28.84 53.12 -4.72
CA GLU A 587 28.01 53.96 -3.86
C GLU A 587 26.89 54.66 -4.66
N ALA A 588 27.19 55.15 -5.87
CA ALA A 588 26.20 55.79 -6.73
C ALA A 588 25.17 54.80 -7.30
N GLU A 589 25.55 53.55 -7.55
CA GLU A 589 24.62 52.49 -7.95
C GLU A 589 23.72 52.06 -6.80
N LEU A 590 24.28 51.90 -5.60
CA LEU A 590 23.52 51.59 -4.39
C LEU A 590 22.50 52.69 -4.06
N GLU A 591 22.85 53.97 -4.25
CA GLU A 591 21.91 55.08 -4.04
C GLU A 591 20.76 55.08 -5.07
N ARG A 592 20.99 54.62 -6.32
CA ARG A 592 19.94 54.47 -7.32
C ARG A 592 19.00 53.31 -7.00
N GLU A 593 19.54 52.17 -6.57
CA GLU A 593 18.72 51.03 -6.14
C GLU A 593 17.91 51.36 -4.89
N GLN A 594 18.49 52.07 -3.92
CA GLN A 594 17.75 52.50 -2.74
C GLN A 594 16.58 53.44 -3.11
N LYS A 595 16.78 54.36 -4.06
CA LYS A 595 15.70 55.22 -4.59
C LYS A 595 14.62 54.42 -5.34
N ALA A 596 15.01 53.38 -6.07
CA ALA A 596 14.06 52.48 -6.74
C ALA A 596 13.25 51.67 -5.72
N LYS A 597 13.89 51.19 -4.66
CA LYS A 597 13.26 50.47 -3.55
C LYS A 597 12.30 51.36 -2.77
N ASP A 598 12.67 52.60 -2.49
CA ASP A 598 11.79 53.58 -1.84
C ASP A 598 10.55 53.86 -2.72
N HIS A 599 10.72 53.95 -4.04
CA HIS A 599 9.61 54.11 -4.97
C HIS A 599 8.68 52.87 -5.01
N LEU A 600 9.24 51.65 -4.97
CA LEU A 600 8.47 50.41 -4.92
C LEU A 600 7.69 50.28 -3.59
N THR A 601 8.28 50.74 -2.49
CA THR A 601 7.63 50.69 -1.18
C THR A 601 6.41 51.60 -1.12
N VAL A 602 6.48 52.78 -1.76
CA VAL A 602 5.34 53.69 -1.90
C VAL A 602 4.22 53.08 -2.77
N THR A 603 4.56 52.46 -3.91
CA THR A 603 3.54 51.86 -4.79
C THR A 603 2.88 50.62 -4.18
N VAL A 604 3.62 49.82 -3.40
CA VAL A 604 3.06 48.70 -2.64
C VAL A 604 2.12 49.22 -1.55
N GLY A 605 2.49 50.28 -0.83
CA GLY A 605 1.63 50.89 0.20
C GLY A 605 0.33 51.48 -0.35
N GLU A 606 0.35 52.11 -1.53
CA GLU A 606 -0.86 52.58 -2.22
C GLU A 606 -1.78 51.41 -2.62
N ARG A 607 -1.20 50.30 -3.08
CA ARG A 607 -1.95 49.11 -3.52
C ARG A 607 -2.54 48.32 -2.34
N GLU A 608 -1.85 48.29 -1.19
CA GLU A 608 -2.39 47.72 0.05
C GLU A 608 -3.57 48.55 0.59
N ALA A 609 -3.52 49.88 0.46
CA ALA A 609 -4.64 50.75 0.83
C ALA A 609 -5.88 50.50 -0.06
N ASP A 610 -5.68 50.30 -1.37
CA ASP A 610 -6.76 49.95 -2.31
C ASP A 610 -7.35 48.57 -2.00
N LEU A 611 -6.52 47.57 -1.70
CA LEU A 611 -6.98 46.22 -1.30
C LEU A 611 -7.73 46.25 0.04
N ALA A 612 -7.31 47.08 1.00
CA ALA A 612 -8.02 47.27 2.26
C ALA A 612 -9.40 47.93 2.05
N ALA A 613 -9.49 48.88 1.12
CA ALA A 613 -10.77 49.49 0.73
C ALA A 613 -11.70 48.49 0.05
N GLU A 614 -11.17 47.58 -0.77
CA GLU A 614 -11.93 46.53 -1.44
C GLU A 614 -12.43 45.46 -0.45
N ARG A 615 -11.58 45.06 0.51
CA ARG A 615 -11.95 44.14 1.59
C ARG A 615 -13.09 44.69 2.44
N SER A 616 -13.07 45.99 2.73
CA SER A 616 -14.16 46.68 3.44
C SER A 616 -15.49 46.67 2.67
N ARG A 617 -15.45 46.67 1.33
CA ARG A 617 -16.67 46.55 0.48
C ARG A 617 -17.21 45.13 0.47
N LEU A 618 -16.33 44.12 0.44
CA LEU A 618 -16.72 42.72 0.53
C LEU A 618 -17.37 42.40 1.88
N GLU A 619 -16.80 42.88 2.99
CA GLU A 619 -17.40 42.72 4.32
C GLU A 619 -18.77 43.41 4.43
N ALA A 620 -18.98 44.53 3.74
CA ALA A 620 -20.30 45.18 3.69
C ALA A 620 -21.31 44.33 2.90
N SER A 621 -20.89 43.72 1.78
CA SER A 621 -21.72 42.83 0.98
C SER A 621 -22.09 41.53 1.73
N GLU A 622 -21.15 40.97 2.51
CA GLU A 622 -21.41 39.79 3.33
C GLU A 622 -22.43 40.06 4.44
N ARG A 623 -22.44 41.28 5.02
CA ARG A 623 -23.47 41.68 6.00
C ARG A 623 -24.85 41.79 5.37
N GLU A 624 -24.94 42.27 4.13
CA GLU A 624 -26.20 42.31 3.38
C GLU A 624 -26.69 40.89 3.03
N LEU A 625 -25.78 39.99 2.67
CA LEU A 625 -26.10 38.58 2.41
C LEU A 625 -26.56 37.86 3.69
N ALA A 626 -25.95 38.17 4.84
CA ALA A 626 -26.35 37.64 6.14
C ALA A 626 -27.74 38.14 6.57
N GLN A 627 -28.08 39.41 6.28
CA GLN A 627 -29.45 39.93 6.47
C GLN A 627 -30.47 39.23 5.55
N GLY A 628 -30.09 38.93 4.31
CA GLY A 628 -30.92 38.17 3.38
C GLY A 628 -31.19 36.73 3.86
N LYS A 629 -30.17 36.07 4.45
CA LYS A 629 -30.32 34.73 5.04
C LYS A 629 -31.25 34.70 6.24
N MET A 630 -31.15 35.66 7.17
CA MET A 630 -32.09 35.76 8.29
C MET A 630 -33.54 35.92 7.83
N LEU A 631 -33.80 36.70 6.78
CA LEU A 631 -35.16 36.88 6.26
C LEU A 631 -35.70 35.59 5.62
N ASN A 632 -34.84 34.82 4.96
CA ASN A 632 -35.19 33.55 4.32
C ASN A 632 -35.42 32.44 5.36
N ASP A 633 -34.62 32.42 6.43
CA ASP A 633 -34.80 31.50 7.55
C ASP A 633 -36.07 31.82 8.35
N GLN A 634 -36.41 33.10 8.48
CA GLN A 634 -37.69 33.52 9.06
C GLN A 634 -38.87 33.03 8.22
N MET A 635 -38.80 33.12 6.89
CA MET A 635 -39.82 32.57 5.98
C MET A 635 -39.90 31.03 6.02
N ARG A 636 -38.77 30.33 6.19
CA ARG A 636 -38.75 28.87 6.39
C ARG A 636 -39.39 28.46 7.72
N SER A 637 -39.13 29.20 8.79
CA SER A 637 -39.72 28.92 10.11
C SER A 637 -41.25 29.08 10.13
N GLU A 638 -41.79 30.07 9.40
CA GLU A 638 -43.24 30.24 9.26
C GLU A 638 -43.90 29.14 8.41
N ALA A 639 -43.17 28.62 7.40
CA ALA A 639 -43.59 27.47 6.61
C ALA A 639 -43.55 26.15 7.41
N GLU A 640 -42.58 25.98 8.31
CA GLU A 640 -42.51 24.82 9.22
C GLU A 640 -43.61 24.82 10.27
N ILE A 641 -43.97 25.98 10.82
CA ILE A 641 -45.07 26.11 11.79
C ILE A 641 -46.43 25.77 11.13
N THR A 642 -46.61 26.09 9.84
CA THR A 642 -47.83 25.71 9.11
C THR A 642 -47.86 24.21 8.77
N ASN A 643 -46.72 23.59 8.51
CA ASN A 643 -46.64 22.15 8.22
C ASN A 643 -46.74 21.26 9.49
N GLN A 644 -46.22 21.74 10.63
CA GLN A 644 -46.35 21.04 11.92
C GLN A 644 -47.79 21.01 12.43
N ASN A 645 -48.61 22.02 12.13
CA ASN A 645 -50.04 22.02 12.49
C ASN A 645 -50.88 21.04 11.64
N LEU A 646 -50.47 20.74 10.41
CA LEU A 646 -51.06 19.71 9.55
C LEU A 646 -50.60 18.29 9.96
N SER A 647 -49.37 18.14 10.41
CA SER A 647 -48.84 16.89 10.98
C SER A 647 -49.49 16.52 12.32
N ALA A 648 -49.72 17.49 13.20
CA ALA A 648 -50.32 17.26 14.52
C ALA A 648 -51.80 16.83 14.47
N THR A 649 -52.52 17.18 13.40
CA THR A 649 -53.91 16.76 13.18
C THR A 649 -54.02 15.38 12.54
N SER A 650 -53.04 14.97 11.73
CA SER A 650 -52.94 13.61 11.19
C SER A 650 -52.44 12.60 12.23
N LYS A 651 -51.55 13.01 13.14
CA LYS A 651 -50.98 12.12 14.17
C LYS A 651 -51.99 11.75 15.26
N ARG A 652 -52.86 12.68 15.67
CA ARG A 652 -53.95 12.39 16.63
C ARG A 652 -55.02 11.43 16.12
N ALA A 653 -55.14 11.26 14.79
CA ALA A 653 -56.04 10.26 14.19
C ALA A 653 -55.39 8.87 14.13
N SER A 654 -54.06 8.80 13.94
CA SER A 654 -53.28 7.56 13.96
C SER A 654 -53.08 7.02 15.38
N ASP A 655 -52.76 7.89 16.34
CA ASP A 655 -52.52 7.50 17.74
C ASP A 655 -53.78 6.89 18.40
N ALA A 656 -54.99 7.30 17.95
CA ALA A 656 -56.26 6.76 18.46
C ALA A 656 -56.62 5.36 17.89
N GLU A 657 -56.12 5.00 16.71
CA GLU A 657 -56.26 3.65 16.15
C GLU A 657 -55.20 2.68 16.70
N GLU A 658 -54.01 3.21 17.02
CA GLU A 658 -52.91 2.47 17.62
C GLU A 658 -53.19 2.12 19.10
N GLU A 659 -53.82 3.03 19.87
CA GLU A 659 -54.20 2.76 21.27
C GLU A 659 -55.26 1.64 21.41
N VAL A 660 -56.19 1.53 20.46
CA VAL A 660 -57.22 0.46 20.41
C VAL A 660 -56.62 -0.89 20.00
N THR A 661 -55.56 -0.91 19.20
CA THR A 661 -54.83 -2.13 18.85
C THR A 661 -53.86 -2.56 19.94
N GLN A 662 -53.21 -1.61 20.62
CA GLN A 662 -52.30 -1.85 21.74
C GLN A 662 -53.03 -2.42 22.97
N GLU A 663 -54.26 -1.98 23.27
CA GLU A 663 -55.08 -2.59 24.33
C GLU A 663 -55.52 -4.04 23.99
N ARG A 664 -55.74 -4.32 22.70
CA ARG A 664 -56.13 -5.65 22.22
C ARG A 664 -54.96 -6.64 22.27
N ASP A 665 -53.74 -6.17 22.02
CA ASP A 665 -52.53 -6.96 22.11
C ASP A 665 -52.04 -7.11 23.56
N MET A 666 -52.20 -6.11 24.43
CA MET A 666 -51.97 -6.26 25.89
C MET A 666 -52.89 -7.32 26.51
N ARG A 667 -54.16 -7.41 26.08
CA ARG A 667 -55.06 -8.48 26.54
C ARG A 667 -54.66 -9.86 26.01
N ARG A 668 -54.02 -9.96 24.84
CA ARG A 668 -53.47 -11.24 24.33
C ARG A 668 -52.21 -11.64 25.08
N VAL A 669 -51.35 -10.68 25.41
CA VAL A 669 -50.13 -10.92 26.21
C VAL A 669 -50.50 -11.32 27.63
N MET A 670 -51.41 -10.60 28.31
CA MET A 670 -51.86 -11.00 29.66
C MET A 670 -52.55 -12.38 29.69
N ASN A 671 -53.34 -12.74 28.68
CA ASN A 671 -53.96 -14.07 28.63
C ASN A 671 -52.91 -15.16 28.37
N LYS A 672 -51.90 -14.87 27.54
CA LYS A 672 -50.78 -15.77 27.31
C LYS A 672 -49.91 -15.92 28.55
N GLU A 673 -49.61 -14.84 29.26
CA GLU A 673 -48.89 -14.86 30.54
C GLU A 673 -49.67 -15.61 31.63
N LEU A 674 -51.01 -15.52 31.62
CA LEU A 674 -51.85 -16.27 32.55
C LEU A 674 -51.86 -17.77 32.24
N ASP A 675 -51.81 -18.15 30.97
CA ASP A 675 -51.71 -19.55 30.53
C ASP A 675 -50.29 -20.10 30.75
N ASP A 676 -49.25 -19.31 30.47
CA ASP A 676 -47.85 -19.63 30.75
C ASP A 676 -47.63 -19.78 32.27
N ALA A 677 -48.22 -18.92 33.11
CA ALA A 677 -48.17 -19.03 34.57
C ALA A 677 -48.94 -20.24 35.10
N ARG A 678 -50.04 -20.65 34.45
CA ARG A 678 -50.76 -21.90 34.79
C ARG A 678 -49.96 -23.13 34.39
N GLU A 679 -49.27 -23.07 33.26
CA GLU A 679 -48.39 -24.14 32.80
C GLU A 679 -47.13 -24.22 33.68
N GLU A 680 -46.55 -23.10 34.09
CA GLU A 680 -45.45 -23.03 35.04
C GLU A 680 -45.86 -23.53 36.43
N HIS A 681 -47.07 -23.19 36.89
CA HIS A 681 -47.60 -23.76 38.13
C HIS A 681 -47.81 -25.28 38.03
N ALA A 682 -48.30 -25.78 36.89
CA ALA A 682 -48.41 -27.23 36.64
C ALA A 682 -47.03 -27.92 36.60
N ARG A 683 -46.02 -27.29 35.99
CA ARG A 683 -44.62 -27.76 36.00
C ARG A 683 -44.06 -27.78 37.42
N THR A 684 -44.37 -26.76 38.23
CA THR A 684 -43.94 -26.66 39.64
C THR A 684 -44.59 -27.75 40.49
N VAL A 685 -45.86 -28.07 40.26
CA VAL A 685 -46.56 -29.17 40.95
C VAL A 685 -45.97 -30.54 40.58
N VAL A 686 -45.58 -30.74 39.32
CA VAL A 686 -44.86 -31.96 38.88
C VAL A 686 -43.45 -32.02 39.47
N GLN A 687 -42.73 -30.90 39.50
CA GLN A 687 -41.40 -30.81 40.12
C GLN A 687 -41.46 -31.09 41.63
N LEU A 688 -42.46 -30.57 42.35
CA LEU A 688 -42.63 -30.86 43.78
C LEU A 688 -43.01 -32.33 44.04
N SER A 689 -43.71 -32.99 43.11
CA SER A 689 -43.97 -34.43 43.18
C SER A 689 -42.69 -35.24 42.91
N GLN A 690 -41.88 -34.85 41.92
CA GLN A 690 -40.59 -35.46 41.63
C GLN A 690 -39.56 -35.21 42.74
N GLU A 691 -39.60 -34.06 43.39
CA GLU A 691 -38.74 -33.73 44.54
C GLU A 691 -39.14 -34.55 45.78
N LYS A 692 -40.43 -34.87 45.94
CA LYS A 692 -40.89 -35.76 47.00
C LYS A 692 -40.45 -37.21 46.75
N GLU A 693 -40.47 -37.68 45.51
CA GLU A 693 -39.91 -38.98 45.13
C GLU A 693 -38.39 -39.02 45.24
N SER A 694 -37.68 -37.94 44.89
CA SER A 694 -36.23 -37.86 45.02
C SER A 694 -35.79 -37.80 46.48
N ARG A 695 -36.55 -37.14 47.37
CA ARG A 695 -36.29 -37.19 48.82
C ARG A 695 -36.48 -38.60 49.39
N GLN A 696 -37.50 -39.33 48.94
CA GLN A 696 -37.69 -40.73 49.31
C GLN A 696 -36.52 -41.62 48.80
N GLN A 697 -36.05 -41.39 47.57
CA GLN A 697 -34.88 -42.09 47.02
C GLN A 697 -33.58 -41.72 47.73
N VAL A 698 -33.44 -40.49 48.22
CA VAL A 698 -32.29 -40.05 49.03
C VAL A 698 -32.30 -40.74 50.39
N ASP A 699 -33.46 -40.91 51.03
CA ASP A 699 -33.57 -41.63 52.31
C ASP A 699 -33.23 -43.12 52.15
N ASP A 700 -33.71 -43.76 51.08
CA ASP A 700 -33.36 -45.15 50.74
C ASP A 700 -31.88 -45.29 50.34
N ALA A 701 -31.31 -44.29 49.64
CA ALA A 701 -29.90 -44.24 49.30
C ALA A 701 -29.02 -44.00 50.54
N LEU A 702 -29.45 -43.18 51.51
CA LEU A 702 -28.71 -42.96 52.76
C LEU A 702 -28.62 -44.24 53.60
N LEU A 703 -29.67 -45.07 53.61
CA LEU A 703 -29.64 -46.41 54.21
C LEU A 703 -28.67 -47.36 53.48
N ALA A 704 -28.67 -47.33 52.14
CA ALA A 704 -27.73 -48.13 51.32
C ALA A 704 -26.27 -47.67 51.45
N ILE A 705 -26.04 -46.35 51.58
CA ILE A 705 -24.72 -45.75 51.82
C ILE A 705 -24.20 -46.16 53.19
N SER A 706 -25.04 -46.15 54.24
CA SER A 706 -24.64 -46.60 55.58
C SER A 706 -24.14 -48.06 55.56
N HIS A 707 -24.82 -48.94 54.84
CA HIS A 707 -24.42 -50.34 54.67
C HIS A 707 -23.12 -50.48 53.84
N SER A 708 -22.96 -49.66 52.79
CA SER A 708 -21.76 -49.66 51.93
C SER A 708 -20.54 -49.09 52.64
N VAL A 709 -20.70 -48.09 53.51
CA VAL A 709 -19.63 -47.50 54.33
C VAL A 709 -19.08 -48.52 55.33
N LEU A 710 -19.95 -49.36 55.91
CA LEU A 710 -19.53 -50.46 56.79
C LEU A 710 -18.77 -51.57 56.03
N GLN A 711 -19.18 -51.89 54.80
CA GLN A 711 -18.44 -52.81 53.93
C GLN A 711 -17.08 -52.23 53.50
N LEU A 712 -17.03 -50.94 53.17
CA LEU A 712 -15.80 -50.24 52.80
C LEU A 712 -14.81 -50.18 53.97
N GLY A 713 -15.28 -49.86 55.17
CA GLY A 713 -14.46 -49.87 56.39
C GLY A 713 -13.83 -51.23 56.64
N SER A 714 -14.61 -52.30 56.43
CA SER A 714 -14.11 -53.68 56.56
C SER A 714 -13.05 -54.03 55.52
N GLY A 715 -13.20 -53.54 54.28
CA GLY A 715 -12.20 -53.71 53.22
C GLY A 715 -10.92 -52.90 53.45
N LEU A 716 -11.04 -51.66 53.96
CA LEU A 716 -9.89 -50.79 54.26
C LEU A 716 -9.04 -51.36 55.41
N HIS A 717 -9.68 -51.91 56.45
CA HIS A 717 -8.95 -52.60 57.52
C HIS A 717 -8.25 -53.88 57.03
N ALA A 718 -8.80 -54.58 56.02
CA ALA A 718 -8.16 -55.75 55.43
C ALA A 718 -6.92 -55.41 54.57
N ILE A 719 -6.85 -54.23 53.97
CA ILE A 719 -5.70 -53.77 53.18
C ILE A 719 -4.52 -53.31 54.07
N VAL A 720 -4.82 -52.85 55.29
CA VAL A 720 -3.85 -52.23 56.20
C VAL A 720 -3.18 -53.25 57.15
N ASP A 721 -3.54 -54.54 57.07
CA ASP A 721 -2.98 -55.65 57.86
C ASP A 721 -2.96 -55.39 59.39
N SER A 722 -3.94 -54.60 59.86
CA SER A 722 -4.10 -54.26 61.28
C SER A 722 -5.08 -55.20 61.96
N ALA A 723 -4.75 -55.67 63.17
CA ALA A 723 -5.55 -56.62 63.94
C ALA A 723 -7.04 -56.22 64.00
N PHE A 724 -7.92 -57.14 63.58
CA PHE A 724 -9.36 -56.95 63.40
C PHE A 724 -10.04 -56.35 64.65
N HIS A 725 -10.56 -55.14 64.53
CA HIS A 725 -11.63 -54.65 65.41
C HIS A 725 -12.98 -54.91 64.73
N ALA A 726 -13.90 -55.55 65.45
CA ALA A 726 -15.25 -55.79 64.94
C ALA A 726 -15.97 -54.44 64.71
N PRO A 727 -16.74 -54.29 63.62
CA PRO A 727 -17.49 -53.06 63.38
C PRO A 727 -18.52 -52.84 64.51
N PRO A 728 -18.76 -51.58 64.92
CA PRO A 728 -19.77 -51.26 65.92
C PRO A 728 -21.18 -51.57 65.39
N ASP A 729 -21.97 -52.30 66.18
CA ASP A 729 -23.30 -52.83 65.80
C ASP A 729 -24.48 -51.91 66.23
N ASP A 730 -24.21 -50.62 66.41
CA ASP A 730 -25.21 -49.66 66.92
C ASP A 730 -26.05 -48.98 65.84
N GLY A 731 -25.80 -49.29 64.56
CA GLY A 731 -26.57 -48.80 63.42
C GLY A 731 -26.44 -47.28 63.18
N LYS A 732 -25.53 -46.58 63.87
CA LYS A 732 -25.34 -45.14 63.73
C LYS A 732 -24.26 -44.83 62.71
N ALA A 733 -24.58 -43.94 61.76
CA ALA A 733 -23.65 -43.52 60.71
C ALA A 733 -22.34 -42.91 61.27
N GLU A 734 -22.41 -42.26 62.43
CA GLU A 734 -21.25 -41.68 63.13
C GLU A 734 -20.24 -42.75 63.57
N SER A 735 -20.72 -43.90 64.05
CA SER A 735 -19.89 -45.04 64.48
C SER A 735 -19.25 -45.75 63.28
N ALA A 736 -19.97 -45.87 62.16
CA ALA A 736 -19.44 -46.40 60.89
C ALA A 736 -18.35 -45.49 60.29
N MET A 737 -18.53 -44.17 60.35
CA MET A 737 -17.53 -43.21 59.89
C MET A 737 -16.27 -43.20 60.75
N ALA A 738 -16.39 -43.31 62.08
CA ALA A 738 -15.25 -43.43 62.97
C ALA A 738 -14.42 -44.71 62.69
N PHE A 739 -15.09 -45.83 62.38
CA PHE A 739 -14.45 -47.09 62.01
C PHE A 739 -13.63 -46.96 60.71
N CYS A 740 -14.16 -46.27 59.69
CA CYS A 740 -13.44 -45.98 58.45
C CYS A 740 -12.29 -44.98 58.63
N GLN A 741 -12.47 -43.95 59.48
CA GLN A 741 -11.43 -42.96 59.76
C GLN A 741 -10.18 -43.56 60.41
N ALA A 742 -10.35 -44.58 61.26
CA ALA A 742 -9.22 -45.31 61.85
C ALA A 742 -8.37 -46.06 60.81
N ALA A 743 -8.99 -46.63 59.76
CA ALA A 743 -8.28 -47.30 58.67
C ALA A 743 -7.61 -46.33 57.67
N LEU A 744 -8.11 -45.09 57.57
CA LEU A 744 -7.60 -44.10 56.62
C LEU A 744 -6.30 -43.41 57.07
N ALA A 745 -5.99 -43.39 58.37
CA ALA A 745 -4.78 -42.72 58.85
C ALA A 745 -3.47 -43.36 58.33
N PRO A 746 -3.31 -44.71 58.32
CA PRO A 746 -2.14 -45.36 57.72
C PRO A 746 -2.04 -45.18 56.19
N LEU A 747 -3.18 -45.19 55.48
CA LEU A 747 -3.23 -44.97 54.04
C LEU A 747 -2.84 -43.54 53.64
N ARG A 748 -3.22 -42.54 54.46
CA ARG A 748 -2.80 -41.14 54.23
C ARG A 748 -1.29 -40.96 54.41
N ALA A 749 -0.68 -41.65 55.37
CA ALA A 749 0.77 -41.63 55.54
C ALA A 749 1.50 -42.22 54.33
N ALA A 750 1.03 -43.37 53.81
CA ALA A 750 1.58 -43.99 52.60
C ALA A 750 1.38 -43.12 51.35
N HIS A 751 0.24 -42.43 51.21
CA HIS A 751 -0.01 -41.53 50.09
C HIS A 751 0.87 -40.28 50.13
N GLN A 752 1.12 -39.72 51.31
CA GLN A 752 2.04 -38.58 51.46
C GLN A 752 3.48 -38.95 51.05
N GLU A 753 3.93 -40.16 51.37
CA GLU A 753 5.24 -40.65 50.94
C GLU A 753 5.31 -40.79 49.40
N HIS A 754 4.26 -41.32 48.77
CA HIS A 754 4.15 -41.39 47.31
C HIS A 754 4.04 -40.00 46.63
N ALA A 755 3.40 -39.02 47.28
CA ALA A 755 3.31 -37.66 46.76
C ALA A 755 4.70 -36.97 46.74
N VAL A 756 5.51 -37.20 47.78
CA VAL A 756 6.89 -36.68 47.85
C VAL A 756 7.78 -37.32 46.79
N THR A 757 7.63 -38.61 46.50
CA THR A 757 8.40 -39.27 45.44
C THR A 757 7.96 -38.83 44.04
N LYS A 758 6.66 -38.62 43.82
CA LYS A 758 6.13 -38.07 42.56
C LYS A 758 6.62 -36.64 42.30
N ALA A 759 6.59 -35.76 43.31
CA ALA A 759 7.07 -34.38 43.18
C ALA A 759 8.58 -34.32 42.83
N ARG A 760 9.38 -35.26 43.37
CA ARG A 760 10.81 -35.38 42.99
C ARG A 760 11.02 -35.84 41.56
N ALA A 761 10.14 -36.69 41.03
CA ALA A 761 10.19 -37.12 39.63
C ALA A 761 9.81 -35.98 38.67
N GLU A 762 8.77 -35.21 38.97
CA GLU A 762 8.34 -34.04 38.18
C GLU A 762 9.40 -32.92 38.19
N GLN A 763 10.09 -32.73 39.33
CA GLN A 763 11.20 -31.78 39.43
C GLN A 763 12.43 -32.22 38.60
N ALA A 764 12.68 -33.53 38.49
CA ALA A 764 13.75 -34.05 37.63
C ALA A 764 13.41 -33.92 36.13
N GLU A 765 12.14 -34.09 35.77
CA GLU A 765 11.68 -33.98 34.38
C GLU A 765 11.70 -32.53 33.88
N THR A 766 11.29 -31.58 34.72
CA THR A 766 11.37 -30.13 34.41
C THR A 766 12.82 -29.65 34.27
N ALA A 767 13.74 -30.15 35.11
CA ALA A 767 15.16 -29.86 34.96
C ALA A 767 15.73 -30.40 33.63
N ALA A 768 15.35 -31.62 33.23
CA ALA A 768 15.77 -32.21 31.96
C ALA A 768 15.15 -31.51 30.73
N ALA A 769 13.96 -30.92 30.86
CA ALA A 769 13.33 -30.10 29.81
C ALA A 769 14.06 -28.76 29.63
N TYR A 770 14.47 -28.12 30.72
CA TYR A 770 15.24 -26.87 30.68
C TYR A 770 16.61 -27.05 30.01
N GLU A 771 17.30 -28.16 30.29
CA GLU A 771 18.57 -28.48 29.63
C GLU A 771 18.41 -28.73 28.11
N ARG A 772 17.30 -29.34 27.67
CA ARG A 772 16.99 -29.50 26.24
C ARG A 772 16.72 -28.15 25.58
N GLN A 773 15.89 -27.31 26.20
CA GLN A 773 15.59 -25.97 25.69
C GLN A 773 16.86 -25.12 25.56
N SER A 774 17.75 -25.14 26.56
CA SER A 774 19.01 -24.39 26.50
C SER A 774 19.93 -24.89 25.38
N ARG A 775 19.90 -26.18 25.02
CA ARG A 775 20.68 -26.74 23.92
C ARG A 775 20.11 -26.31 22.57
N ASP A 776 18.79 -26.37 22.42
CA ASP A 776 18.10 -25.94 21.19
C ASP A 776 18.30 -24.44 20.93
N GLU A 777 18.25 -23.61 21.97
CA GLU A 777 18.56 -22.17 21.89
C GLU A 777 20.02 -21.90 21.47
N MET A 778 20.97 -22.72 21.93
CA MET A 778 22.37 -22.59 21.53
C MET A 778 22.59 -23.02 20.07
N GLU A 779 21.93 -24.09 19.62
CA GLU A 779 21.97 -24.51 18.22
C GLU A 779 21.28 -23.52 17.28
N ALA A 780 20.18 -22.90 17.71
CA ALA A 780 19.50 -21.83 16.97
C ALA A 780 20.41 -20.59 16.83
N LYS A 781 21.10 -20.19 17.90
CA LYS A 781 22.09 -19.09 17.85
C LYS A 781 23.25 -19.40 16.91
N MET A 782 23.74 -20.64 16.89
CA MET A 782 24.81 -21.05 15.98
C MET A 782 24.37 -21.06 14.51
N ARG A 783 23.10 -21.42 14.22
CA ARG A 783 22.53 -21.31 12.87
C ARG A 783 22.36 -19.84 12.44
N ALA A 784 21.82 -19.00 13.31
CA ALA A 784 21.65 -17.57 13.03
C ALA A 784 23.00 -16.85 12.75
N LEU A 785 24.08 -17.25 13.43
CA LEU A 785 25.43 -16.74 13.14
C LEU A 785 25.99 -17.23 11.80
N GLY A 786 25.56 -18.40 11.32
CA GLY A 786 25.89 -18.90 9.99
C GLY A 786 25.18 -18.09 8.90
N GLU A 787 23.87 -17.90 9.04
CA GLU A 787 23.04 -17.10 8.12
C GLU A 787 23.48 -15.63 8.07
N ALA A 788 23.86 -15.04 9.21
CA ALA A 788 24.39 -13.67 9.25
C ALA A 788 25.73 -13.51 8.52
N ARG A 789 26.53 -14.57 8.45
CA ARG A 789 27.80 -14.56 7.72
C ARG A 789 27.58 -14.65 6.21
N GLU A 790 26.64 -15.48 5.77
CA GLU A 790 26.25 -15.62 4.36
C GLU A 790 25.62 -14.30 3.86
N ALA A 791 24.73 -13.70 4.66
CA ALA A 791 24.16 -12.38 4.35
C ALA A 791 25.23 -11.25 4.29
N SER A 792 26.32 -11.36 5.04
CA SER A 792 27.43 -10.40 4.96
C SER A 792 28.22 -10.53 3.66
N GLU A 793 28.34 -11.73 3.09
CA GLU A 793 29.02 -11.97 1.82
C GLU A 793 28.17 -11.45 0.65
N ASP A 794 26.85 -11.59 0.72
CA ASP A 794 25.90 -11.02 -0.26
C ASP A 794 25.89 -9.47 -0.24
N LEU A 795 26.05 -8.86 0.95
CA LEU A 795 26.14 -7.40 1.09
C LEU A 795 27.41 -6.83 0.46
N ASP A 796 28.54 -7.54 0.54
CA ASP A 796 29.79 -7.11 -0.10
C ASP A 796 29.71 -7.21 -1.64
N GLU A 797 29.01 -8.20 -2.18
CA GLU A 797 28.76 -8.32 -3.63
C GLU A 797 27.77 -7.25 -4.13
N SER A 798 26.72 -6.97 -3.36
CA SER A 798 25.78 -5.88 -3.63
C SER A 798 26.46 -4.50 -3.59
N ARG A 799 27.36 -4.28 -2.63
CA ARG A 799 28.17 -3.06 -2.54
C ARG A 799 29.07 -2.87 -3.76
N ALA A 800 29.72 -3.92 -4.25
CA ALA A 800 30.53 -3.83 -5.46
C ALA A 800 29.69 -3.49 -6.71
N SER A 801 28.48 -4.05 -6.82
CA SER A 801 27.51 -3.72 -7.88
C SER A 801 27.04 -2.26 -7.80
N TYR A 802 26.81 -1.77 -6.59
CA TYR A 802 26.44 -0.38 -6.34
C TYR A 802 27.55 0.61 -6.68
N GLU A 803 28.80 0.32 -6.29
CA GLU A 803 29.97 1.15 -6.63
C GLU A 803 30.18 1.23 -8.15
N ALA A 804 29.94 0.14 -8.88
CA ALA A 804 29.99 0.14 -10.35
C ALA A 804 28.86 0.98 -10.98
N SER A 805 27.65 0.92 -10.42
CA SER A 805 26.50 1.71 -10.88
C SER A 805 26.67 3.20 -10.61
N LEU A 806 27.24 3.55 -9.45
CA LEU A 806 27.56 4.94 -9.09
C LEU A 806 28.62 5.52 -10.04
N ALA A 807 29.67 4.77 -10.35
CA ALA A 807 30.69 5.20 -11.32
C ALA A 807 30.11 5.44 -12.73
N LEU A 808 29.12 4.64 -13.15
CA LEU A 808 28.44 4.83 -14.43
C LEU A 808 27.57 6.11 -14.41
N ALA A 809 26.84 6.34 -13.32
CA ALA A 809 26.02 7.55 -13.13
C ALA A 809 26.87 8.83 -13.08
N GLU A 810 28.04 8.79 -12.43
CA GLU A 810 29.01 9.90 -12.44
C GLU A 810 29.53 10.19 -13.86
N ALA A 811 29.83 9.15 -14.64
CA ALA A 811 30.23 9.31 -16.03
C ALA A 811 29.13 9.93 -16.90
N ASP A 812 27.87 9.56 -16.67
CA ASP A 812 26.72 10.15 -17.36
C ASP A 812 26.49 11.61 -16.96
N ALA A 813 26.62 11.95 -15.68
CA ALA A 813 26.52 13.32 -15.21
C ALA A 813 27.62 14.22 -15.81
N VAL A 814 28.85 13.70 -15.98
CA VAL A 814 29.94 14.41 -16.67
C VAL A 814 29.62 14.60 -18.16
N ARG A 815 29.08 13.58 -18.83
CA ARG A 815 28.64 13.68 -20.23
C ARG A 815 27.54 14.73 -20.40
N GLU A 816 26.57 14.79 -19.48
CA GLU A 816 25.49 15.76 -19.53
C GLU A 816 25.99 17.20 -19.30
N ARG A 817 26.91 17.41 -18.35
CA ARG A 817 27.55 18.73 -18.14
C ARG A 817 28.28 19.19 -19.40
N TYR A 818 29.07 18.31 -20.00
CA TYR A 818 29.77 18.63 -21.25
C TYR A 818 28.80 18.97 -22.39
N ALA A 819 27.68 18.25 -22.51
CA ALA A 819 26.64 18.54 -23.50
C ALA A 819 25.96 19.90 -23.25
N ARG A 820 25.68 20.25 -21.99
CA ARG A 820 25.13 21.57 -21.64
C ARG A 820 26.11 22.71 -21.95
N GLU A 821 27.39 22.55 -21.62
CA GLU A 821 28.42 23.54 -21.95
C GLU A 821 28.54 23.77 -23.47
N GLN A 822 28.46 22.71 -24.28
CA GLN A 822 28.43 22.83 -25.74
C GLN A 822 27.18 23.53 -26.26
N LEU A 823 26.02 23.25 -25.67
CA LEU A 823 24.76 23.93 -26.01
C LEU A 823 24.81 25.41 -25.64
N GLU A 824 25.35 25.77 -24.48
CA GLU A 824 25.52 27.17 -24.09
C GLU A 824 26.53 27.90 -24.99
N ALA A 825 27.62 27.25 -25.37
CA ALA A 825 28.60 27.83 -26.30
C ALA A 825 27.97 28.13 -27.66
N THR A 826 27.19 27.18 -28.20
CA THR A 826 26.46 27.37 -29.47
C THR A 826 25.36 28.43 -29.37
N GLN A 827 24.65 28.52 -28.23
CA GLN A 827 23.70 29.60 -27.98
C GLN A 827 24.37 30.98 -27.92
N ARG A 828 25.52 31.11 -27.24
CA ARG A 828 26.29 32.36 -27.20
C ARG A 828 26.75 32.79 -28.59
N GLU A 829 27.23 31.85 -29.40
CA GLU A 829 27.62 32.12 -30.80
C GLU A 829 26.41 32.57 -31.65
N ALA A 830 25.25 31.93 -31.49
CA ALA A 830 24.03 32.31 -32.17
C ALA A 830 23.54 33.72 -31.77
N VAL A 831 23.62 34.06 -30.48
CA VAL A 831 23.32 35.42 -29.98
C VAL A 831 24.22 36.45 -30.62
N GLN A 832 25.54 36.24 -30.58
CA GLN A 832 26.51 37.18 -31.17
C GLN A 832 26.31 37.35 -32.68
N THR A 833 25.99 36.26 -33.39
CA THR A 833 25.76 36.29 -34.83
C THR A 833 24.49 37.08 -35.17
N SER A 834 23.42 36.90 -34.40
CA SER A 834 22.17 37.65 -34.56
C SER A 834 22.35 39.13 -34.21
N VAL A 835 23.06 39.47 -33.13
CA VAL A 835 23.36 40.88 -32.80
C VAL A 835 24.12 41.57 -33.93
N ARG A 836 25.17 40.93 -34.47
CA ARG A 836 25.93 41.45 -35.64
C ARG A 836 25.05 41.62 -36.88
N LEU A 837 24.06 40.75 -37.08
CA LEU A 837 23.10 40.89 -38.17
C LEU A 837 22.21 42.11 -37.96
N GLY A 838 21.64 42.28 -36.75
CA GLY A 838 20.84 43.45 -36.39
C GLY A 838 21.61 44.77 -36.56
N GLU A 839 22.85 44.84 -36.10
CA GLU A 839 23.73 46.01 -36.28
C GLU A 839 23.92 46.36 -37.76
N ARG A 840 24.10 45.35 -38.63
CA ARG A 840 24.21 45.55 -40.08
C ARG A 840 22.90 46.05 -40.69
N LEU A 841 21.76 45.54 -40.24
CA LEU A 841 20.44 45.97 -40.71
C LEU A 841 20.17 47.44 -40.32
N TYR A 842 20.47 47.81 -39.07
CA TYR A 842 20.41 49.22 -38.63
C TYR A 842 21.35 50.12 -39.41
N ALA A 843 22.59 49.69 -39.68
CA ALA A 843 23.53 50.43 -40.51
C ALA A 843 23.01 50.64 -41.95
N LEU A 844 22.38 49.63 -42.55
CA LEU A 844 21.74 49.75 -43.87
C LEU A 844 20.54 50.71 -43.84
N ALA A 845 19.74 50.67 -42.77
CA ALA A 845 18.68 51.63 -42.50
C ALA A 845 19.23 53.05 -42.26
N GLY A 846 20.51 53.20 -41.88
CA GLY A 846 21.11 54.49 -41.54
C GLY A 846 20.54 55.08 -40.26
N VAL A 847 20.06 54.21 -39.37
CA VAL A 847 19.53 54.56 -38.05
C VAL A 847 20.45 53.94 -37.02
N VAL A 848 20.86 54.71 -36.01
CA VAL A 848 21.62 54.18 -34.89
C VAL A 848 20.63 53.49 -33.95
N PRO A 849 20.83 52.21 -33.59
CA PRO A 849 19.94 51.55 -32.64
C PRO A 849 20.05 52.24 -31.28
N ASP A 850 18.90 52.65 -30.71
CA ASP A 850 18.83 53.28 -29.37
C ASP A 850 18.97 52.26 -28.23
N ALA A 851 18.94 50.96 -28.53
CA ALA A 851 18.96 49.89 -27.54
C ALA A 851 20.37 49.32 -27.35
N THR A 852 20.70 49.05 -26.08
CA THR A 852 21.85 48.20 -25.71
C THR A 852 21.73 46.82 -26.35
N PRO A 853 22.85 46.17 -26.70
CA PRO A 853 22.81 44.85 -27.32
C PRO A 853 22.03 43.88 -26.41
N PRO A 854 21.05 43.16 -26.97
CA PRO A 854 20.16 42.31 -26.20
C PRO A 854 20.88 41.10 -25.61
N GLU A 855 20.46 40.71 -24.41
CA GLU A 855 20.89 39.46 -23.77
C GLU A 855 20.01 38.31 -24.24
N GLY A 856 20.64 37.20 -24.63
CA GLY A 856 19.95 35.99 -25.05
C GLY A 856 19.44 36.00 -26.50
N LEU A 857 19.08 34.81 -26.98
CA LEU A 857 18.77 34.59 -28.40
C LEU A 857 17.47 35.27 -28.82
N GLY A 858 16.45 35.25 -27.96
CA GLY A 858 15.17 35.92 -28.21
C GLY A 858 15.34 37.43 -28.36
N GLY A 859 16.11 38.06 -27.47
CA GLY A 859 16.41 39.48 -27.58
C GLY A 859 17.21 39.82 -28.84
N ALA A 860 18.20 38.99 -29.22
CA ALA A 860 18.97 39.18 -30.45
C ALA A 860 18.13 39.07 -31.73
N ILE A 861 17.10 38.21 -31.72
CA ILE A 861 16.12 38.10 -32.82
C ILE A 861 15.23 39.34 -32.85
N LEU A 862 14.67 39.75 -31.70
CA LEU A 862 13.84 40.96 -31.62
C LEU A 862 14.60 42.21 -32.07
N PHE A 863 15.89 42.30 -31.77
CA PHE A 863 16.76 43.37 -32.24
C PHE A 863 16.98 43.34 -33.76
N CYS A 864 17.00 42.16 -34.39
CA CYS A 864 16.98 42.06 -35.84
C CYS A 864 15.63 42.51 -36.41
N GLU A 865 14.52 42.09 -35.79
CA GLU A 865 13.16 42.43 -36.24
C GLU A 865 12.89 43.93 -36.12
N SER A 866 13.33 44.57 -35.04
CA SER A 866 13.19 46.02 -34.85
C SER A 866 14.01 46.83 -35.87
N ALA A 867 15.06 46.25 -36.43
CA ALA A 867 15.84 46.86 -37.52
C ALA A 867 15.11 46.81 -38.88
N LEU A 868 14.16 45.89 -39.06
CA LEU A 868 13.43 45.74 -40.33
C LEU A 868 12.49 46.91 -40.61
N GLY A 869 11.82 47.47 -39.60
CA GLY A 869 10.91 48.61 -39.77
C GLY A 869 11.61 49.84 -40.39
N PRO A 870 12.69 50.37 -39.78
CA PRO A 870 13.47 51.47 -40.35
C PRO A 870 14.05 51.16 -41.74
N LEU A 871 14.39 49.89 -42.00
CA LEU A 871 14.88 49.45 -43.30
C LEU A 871 13.77 49.47 -44.36
N ASP A 872 12.56 49.05 -44.01
CA ASP A 872 11.37 49.10 -44.87
C ASP A 872 10.96 50.55 -45.14
N ASP A 873 11.02 51.43 -44.13
CA ASP A 873 10.78 52.86 -44.32
C ASP A 873 11.79 53.46 -45.29
N LYS A 874 13.08 53.11 -45.16
CA LYS A 874 14.11 53.57 -46.08
C LYS A 874 13.94 52.98 -47.48
N CYS A 875 13.54 51.73 -47.60
CA CYS A 875 13.19 51.11 -48.88
C CYS A 875 11.97 51.79 -49.50
N GLY A 876 10.95 52.15 -48.71
CA GLY A 876 9.77 52.88 -49.14
C GLY A 876 10.08 54.32 -49.56
N HIS A 877 10.97 55.00 -48.84
CA HIS A 877 11.51 56.31 -49.21
C HIS A 877 12.35 56.24 -50.47
N LEU A 878 13.20 55.23 -50.62
CA LEU A 878 13.97 54.99 -51.85
C LEU A 878 13.04 54.66 -53.02
N ALA A 879 12.02 53.82 -52.83
CA ALA A 879 11.03 53.51 -53.86
C ALA A 879 10.21 54.75 -54.24
N THR A 880 9.84 55.59 -53.27
CA THR A 880 9.15 56.86 -53.52
C THR A 880 10.08 57.89 -54.15
N ALA A 881 11.36 57.92 -53.76
CA ALA A 881 12.38 58.79 -54.34
C ALA A 881 12.74 58.35 -55.76
N LEU A 882 12.77 57.04 -56.03
CA LEU A 882 12.92 56.46 -57.37
C LEU A 882 11.68 56.71 -58.21
N ALA A 883 10.47 56.56 -57.66
CA ALA A 883 9.24 56.91 -58.36
C ALA A 883 9.13 58.41 -58.62
N ARG A 884 9.61 59.26 -57.70
CA ARG A 884 9.74 60.71 -57.89
C ARG A 884 10.90 61.04 -58.83
N ALA A 885 11.97 60.27 -58.85
CA ALA A 885 13.06 60.41 -59.81
C ALA A 885 12.56 60.03 -61.20
N ASP A 886 11.78 58.96 -61.37
CA ASP A 886 11.11 58.61 -62.63
C ASP A 886 10.07 59.66 -63.03
N LYS A 887 9.35 60.25 -62.06
CA LYS A 887 8.37 61.32 -62.31
C LYS A 887 9.03 62.67 -62.60
N ASN A 888 10.16 62.95 -61.96
CA ASN A 888 10.99 64.13 -62.19
C ASN A 888 11.91 63.95 -63.39
N GLU A 889 12.27 62.73 -63.77
CA GLU A 889 12.98 62.42 -65.00
C GLU A 889 11.96 62.53 -66.12
N SER A 890 10.77 61.93 -66.05
CA SER A 890 9.72 62.19 -67.06
C SER A 890 9.25 63.65 -67.11
N ALA A 891 9.26 64.40 -65.99
CA ALA A 891 9.01 65.84 -65.98
C ALA A 891 10.21 66.69 -66.43
N ALA A 892 11.45 66.30 -66.13
CA ALA A 892 12.68 66.98 -66.57
C ALA A 892 13.04 66.61 -68.01
N THR A 893 12.58 65.48 -68.54
CA THR A 893 12.62 65.13 -69.97
C THR A 893 11.56 65.93 -70.70
N ARG A 894 10.35 66.13 -70.14
CA ARG A 894 9.36 67.08 -70.68
C ARG A 894 9.79 68.54 -70.56
N GLU A 895 10.47 68.93 -69.48
CA GLU A 895 11.01 70.28 -69.28
C GLU A 895 12.28 70.49 -70.10
N ARG A 896 13.14 69.47 -70.31
CA ARG A 896 14.23 69.50 -71.29
C ARG A 896 13.69 69.55 -72.71
N GLU A 897 12.63 68.82 -73.06
CA GLU A 897 12.01 68.89 -74.39
C GLU A 897 11.35 70.26 -74.61
N LEU A 898 10.73 70.86 -73.59
CA LEU A 898 10.19 72.22 -73.65
C LEU A 898 11.27 73.32 -73.64
N ARG A 899 12.35 73.18 -72.86
CA ARG A 899 13.51 74.09 -72.87
C ARG A 899 14.31 73.97 -74.15
N LEU A 900 14.56 72.76 -74.67
CA LEU A 900 15.22 72.55 -75.95
C LEU A 900 14.36 73.06 -77.10
N ALA A 901 13.02 72.92 -77.06
CA ALA A 901 12.14 73.53 -78.07
C ALA A 901 12.02 75.06 -77.98
N LEU A 902 12.33 75.67 -76.82
CA LEU A 902 12.40 77.13 -76.61
C LEU A 902 13.79 77.70 -76.90
N GLU A 903 14.87 76.98 -76.58
CA GLU A 903 16.26 77.35 -76.86
C GLU A 903 16.65 77.10 -78.32
N GLU A 904 16.13 76.05 -78.97
CA GLU A 904 16.25 75.83 -80.42
C GLU A 904 15.52 76.93 -81.23
N LYS A 905 14.56 77.64 -80.62
CA LYS A 905 13.92 78.83 -81.22
C LYS A 905 14.61 80.16 -80.89
N GLN A 906 15.56 80.20 -79.95
CA GLN A 906 16.22 81.44 -79.53
C GLN A 906 17.75 81.46 -79.71
N ALA A 907 18.37 80.35 -80.11
CA ALA A 907 19.82 80.27 -80.33
C ALA A 907 20.23 79.98 -81.79
N ASP A 908 19.40 80.37 -82.77
CA ASP A 908 19.85 80.58 -84.15
C ASP A 908 20.69 81.88 -84.22
N GLY A 909 21.92 81.73 -83.74
CA GLY A 909 22.88 82.80 -83.55
C GLY A 909 24.32 82.29 -83.47
N LYS A 910 24.68 81.37 -84.37
CA LYS A 910 26.06 80.98 -84.75
C LYS A 910 26.93 80.38 -83.62
N LYS A 911 26.79 79.08 -83.40
CA LYS A 911 27.93 78.22 -83.03
C LYS A 911 28.37 77.41 -84.24
N SER A 912 29.67 77.33 -84.48
CA SER A 912 30.26 76.67 -85.63
C SER A 912 30.04 75.16 -85.59
N GLU A 913 29.69 74.61 -86.74
CA GLU A 913 29.43 73.19 -87.03
C GLU A 913 30.54 72.22 -86.53
N SER A 914 31.75 72.72 -86.26
CA SER A 914 32.88 71.96 -85.74
C SER A 914 32.80 71.58 -84.25
N GLU A 915 32.08 72.33 -83.42
CA GLU A 915 31.95 72.01 -81.97
C GLU A 915 30.87 70.96 -81.71
N LEU A 916 29.75 71.03 -82.44
CA LEU A 916 28.66 70.05 -82.33
C LEU A 916 29.06 68.64 -82.77
N VAL A 917 30.03 68.52 -83.69
CA VAL A 917 30.57 67.22 -84.10
C VAL A 917 31.40 66.58 -82.97
N ARG A 918 32.22 67.35 -82.26
CA ARG A 918 33.04 66.83 -81.14
C ARG A 918 32.20 66.41 -79.96
N GLU A 919 31.21 67.20 -79.56
CA GLU A 919 30.32 66.83 -78.45
C GLU A 919 29.49 65.58 -78.76
N ARG A 920 29.12 65.38 -80.04
CA ARG A 920 28.42 64.17 -80.48
C ARG A 920 29.32 62.93 -80.45
N GLU A 921 30.60 63.09 -80.77
CA GLU A 921 31.60 62.01 -80.68
C GLU A 921 31.90 61.65 -79.22
N ASP A 922 32.05 62.64 -78.33
CA ASP A 922 32.28 62.42 -76.90
C ASP A 922 31.08 61.75 -76.21
N PHE A 923 29.85 62.14 -76.57
CA PHE A 923 28.64 61.50 -76.06
C PHE A 923 28.50 60.04 -76.55
N GLN A 924 28.86 59.77 -77.81
CA GLN A 924 28.91 58.40 -78.35
C GLN A 924 29.94 57.54 -77.61
N LEU A 925 31.10 58.11 -77.27
CA LEU A 925 32.15 57.43 -76.52
C LEU A 925 31.70 57.12 -75.08
N LEU A 926 31.05 58.08 -74.41
CA LEU A 926 30.54 57.91 -73.06
C LEU A 926 29.43 56.85 -73.00
N LYS A 927 28.53 56.85 -73.99
CA LYS A 927 27.47 55.83 -74.13
C LYS A 927 28.06 54.42 -74.27
N LYS A 928 29.04 54.25 -75.16
CA LYS A 928 29.73 52.96 -75.32
C LYS A 928 30.45 52.50 -74.06
N LYS A 929 31.03 53.43 -73.30
CA LYS A 929 31.68 53.12 -72.03
C LYS A 929 30.66 52.66 -70.98
N LEU A 930 29.53 53.34 -70.87
CA LEU A 930 28.46 52.98 -69.94
C LEU A 930 27.84 51.62 -70.27
N GLU A 931 27.61 51.34 -71.56
CA GLU A 931 27.11 50.04 -72.04
C GLU A 931 28.12 48.92 -71.73
N SER A 932 29.43 49.19 -71.86
CA SER A 932 30.49 48.25 -71.47
C SER A 932 30.53 48.00 -69.96
N ASP A 933 30.41 49.05 -69.15
CA ASP A 933 30.44 48.93 -67.69
C ASP A 933 29.20 48.17 -67.16
N LEU A 934 28.03 48.42 -67.74
CA LEU A 934 26.80 47.70 -67.40
C LEU A 934 26.87 46.22 -67.80
N ALA A 935 27.45 45.91 -68.96
CA ALA A 935 27.67 44.53 -69.38
C ALA A 935 28.64 43.80 -68.44
N ARG A 936 29.69 44.49 -67.95
CA ARG A 936 30.63 43.93 -66.97
C ARG A 936 29.96 43.64 -65.63
N GLU A 937 29.20 44.59 -65.10
CA GLU A 937 28.51 44.43 -63.81
C GLU A 937 27.46 43.31 -63.86
N LYS A 938 26.74 43.18 -64.98
CA LYS A 938 25.81 42.07 -65.20
C LYS A 938 26.52 40.72 -65.24
N GLY A 939 27.70 40.65 -65.87
CA GLY A 939 28.54 39.45 -65.88
C GLY A 939 29.05 39.07 -64.48
N GLU A 940 29.46 40.05 -63.67
CA GLU A 940 29.91 39.85 -62.29
C GLU A 940 28.78 39.36 -61.38
N LYS A 941 27.59 39.96 -61.48
CA LYS A 941 26.39 39.51 -60.75
C LYS A 941 25.97 38.09 -61.14
N GLU A 942 26.03 37.75 -62.43
CA GLU A 942 25.72 36.40 -62.89
C GLU A 942 26.74 35.37 -62.39
N THR A 943 28.03 35.73 -62.32
CA THR A 943 29.05 34.85 -61.72
C THR A 943 28.87 34.70 -60.22
N GLN A 944 28.48 35.76 -59.51
CA GLN A 944 28.20 35.70 -58.08
C GLN A 944 26.96 34.83 -57.78
N SER A 945 25.91 34.95 -58.59
CA SER A 945 24.71 34.10 -58.49
C SER A 945 25.06 32.62 -58.68
N LYS A 946 25.85 32.29 -59.71
CA LYS A 946 26.31 30.90 -59.96
C LYS A 946 27.18 30.35 -58.84
N ARG A 947 27.98 31.18 -58.17
CA ARG A 947 28.78 30.77 -57.00
C ARG A 947 27.89 30.44 -55.80
N LEU A 948 26.90 31.29 -55.51
CA LEU A 948 25.95 31.04 -54.41
C LEU A 948 25.09 29.80 -54.67
N GLU A 949 24.64 29.58 -55.91
CA GLU A 949 23.91 28.37 -56.28
C GLU A 949 24.77 27.11 -56.09
N ALA A 950 26.05 27.14 -56.49
CA ALA A 950 26.97 26.02 -56.27
C ALA A 950 27.21 25.75 -54.77
N GLU A 951 27.32 26.79 -53.95
CA GLU A 951 27.49 26.66 -52.51
C GLU A 951 26.25 26.08 -51.82
N LEU A 952 25.05 26.50 -52.23
CA LEU A 952 23.79 25.92 -51.74
C LEU A 952 23.64 24.44 -52.10
N VAL A 953 24.10 24.04 -53.29
CA VAL A 953 24.13 22.61 -53.68
C VAL A 953 25.08 21.84 -52.77
N ARG A 954 26.28 22.37 -52.51
CA ARG A 954 27.26 21.74 -51.61
C ARG A 954 26.71 21.54 -50.20
N ILE A 955 26.06 22.55 -49.63
CA ILE A 955 25.43 22.49 -48.29
C ILE A 955 24.32 21.43 -48.26
N ARG A 956 23.53 21.30 -49.33
CA ARG A 956 22.49 20.26 -49.43
C ARG A 956 23.08 18.85 -49.46
N GLU A 957 24.19 18.65 -50.17
CA GLU A 957 24.89 17.37 -50.24
C GLU A 957 25.51 16.99 -48.89
N GLU A 958 26.17 17.94 -48.20
CA GLU A 958 26.72 17.75 -46.85
C GLU A 958 25.61 17.33 -45.87
N ARG A 959 24.47 18.04 -45.85
CA ARG A 959 23.31 17.66 -45.01
C ARG A 959 22.74 16.30 -45.37
N GLN A 960 22.71 15.91 -46.65
CA GLN A 960 22.26 14.56 -47.02
C GLN A 960 23.19 13.47 -46.52
N ILE A 961 24.50 13.72 -46.46
CA ILE A 961 25.48 12.79 -45.90
C ILE A 961 25.27 12.65 -44.39
N GLU A 962 25.07 13.76 -43.68
CA GLU A 962 24.77 13.74 -42.24
C GLU A 962 23.49 12.96 -41.93
N ILE A 963 22.40 13.19 -42.69
CA ILE A 963 21.15 12.45 -42.51
C ILE A 963 21.35 10.94 -42.74
N LYS A 964 22.18 10.55 -43.72
CA LYS A 964 22.49 9.13 -43.96
C LYS A 964 23.28 8.53 -42.78
N ASN A 965 24.25 9.25 -42.24
CA ASN A 965 25.04 8.81 -41.08
C ASN A 965 24.17 8.67 -39.83
N LEU A 966 23.28 9.64 -39.56
CA LEU A 966 22.35 9.56 -38.43
C LEU A 966 21.37 8.38 -38.57
N LYS A 967 20.92 8.08 -39.79
CA LYS A 967 20.09 6.89 -40.04
C LYS A 967 20.84 5.59 -39.77
N SER A 968 22.12 5.48 -40.13
CA SER A 968 22.91 4.28 -39.84
C SER A 968 23.19 4.10 -38.34
N GLU A 969 23.44 5.19 -37.61
CA GLU A 969 23.59 5.14 -36.15
C GLU A 969 22.28 4.74 -35.47
N LEU A 970 21.13 5.28 -35.92
CA LEU A 970 19.82 4.89 -35.39
C LEU A 970 19.54 3.40 -35.60
N THR A 971 19.87 2.84 -36.77
CA THR A 971 19.70 1.39 -37.01
C THR A 971 20.60 0.55 -36.10
N LYS A 972 21.83 1.01 -35.83
CA LYS A 972 22.75 0.32 -34.94
C LYS A 972 22.24 0.30 -33.49
N VAL A 973 21.73 1.43 -32.99
CA VAL A 973 21.10 1.51 -31.66
C VAL A 973 19.86 0.61 -31.57
N GLN A 974 19.07 0.51 -32.65
CA GLN A 974 17.93 -0.41 -32.69
C GLN A 974 18.35 -1.88 -32.63
N GLU A 975 19.41 -2.27 -33.33
CA GLU A 975 19.96 -3.63 -33.29
C GLU A 975 20.53 -3.98 -31.90
N GLU A 976 21.26 -3.05 -31.27
CA GLU A 976 21.78 -3.21 -29.89
C GLU A 976 20.64 -3.36 -28.87
N ARG A 977 19.57 -2.57 -29.01
CA ARG A 977 18.37 -2.70 -28.17
C ARG A 977 17.66 -4.04 -28.36
N GLN A 978 17.56 -4.54 -29.59
CA GLN A 978 16.99 -5.86 -29.87
C GLN A 978 17.87 -6.99 -29.31
N ALA A 979 19.20 -6.86 -29.37
CA ALA A 979 20.12 -7.82 -28.77
C ALA A 979 19.99 -7.84 -27.24
N HIS A 980 19.87 -6.67 -26.60
CA HIS A 980 19.64 -6.56 -25.17
C HIS A 980 18.30 -7.19 -24.75
N SER A 981 17.23 -6.92 -25.50
CA SER A 981 15.91 -7.52 -25.27
C SER A 981 15.97 -9.06 -25.31
N LYS A 982 16.65 -9.63 -26.32
CA LYS A 982 16.83 -11.09 -26.42
C LYS A 982 17.65 -11.67 -25.28
N LYS A 983 18.65 -10.94 -24.79
CA LYS A 983 19.44 -11.35 -23.62
C LYS A 983 18.57 -11.40 -22.36
N GLN A 984 17.78 -10.36 -22.12
CA GLN A 984 16.83 -10.32 -20.99
C GLN A 984 15.79 -11.44 -21.06
N GLU A 985 15.23 -11.72 -22.25
CA GLU A 985 14.30 -12.83 -22.45
C GLU A 985 14.93 -14.20 -22.10
N SER A 986 16.21 -14.41 -22.48
CA SER A 986 16.91 -15.65 -22.14
C SER A 986 17.19 -15.81 -20.64
N GLU A 987 17.42 -14.69 -19.94
CA GLU A 987 17.67 -14.68 -18.49
C GLU A 987 16.38 -14.94 -17.71
N VAL A 988 15.27 -14.32 -18.12
CA VAL A 988 13.94 -14.60 -17.57
C VAL A 988 13.55 -16.07 -17.79
N ALA A 989 13.88 -16.65 -18.95
CA ALA A 989 13.66 -18.07 -19.22
C ALA A 989 14.45 -18.98 -18.26
N ARG A 990 15.73 -18.65 -17.98
CA ARG A 990 16.58 -19.36 -17.01
C ARG A 990 15.98 -19.30 -15.60
N LEU A 991 15.59 -18.12 -15.14
CA LEU A 991 14.98 -17.93 -13.80
C LEU A 991 13.66 -18.69 -13.65
N ARG A 992 12.85 -18.79 -14.71
CA ARG A 992 11.62 -19.61 -14.72
C ARG A 992 11.90 -21.10 -14.59
N GLU A 993 13.01 -21.60 -15.14
CA GLU A 993 13.41 -22.99 -14.98
C GLU A 993 13.91 -23.28 -13.56
N GLU A 994 14.67 -22.35 -12.98
CA GLU A 994 15.15 -22.42 -11.59
C GLU A 994 14.00 -22.38 -10.58
N SER A 995 13.03 -21.46 -10.75
CA SER A 995 11.82 -21.41 -9.93
C SER A 995 11.00 -22.70 -10.01
N ARG A 996 10.83 -23.29 -11.20
CA ARG A 996 10.14 -24.58 -11.35
C ARG A 996 10.87 -25.72 -10.64
N ALA A 997 12.21 -25.72 -10.66
CA ALA A 997 13.00 -26.72 -9.94
C ALA A 997 12.79 -26.61 -8.42
N LEU A 998 12.75 -25.40 -7.87
CA LEU A 998 12.48 -25.15 -6.45
C LEU A 998 11.06 -25.57 -6.04
N THR A 999 10.04 -25.26 -6.85
CA THR A 999 8.67 -25.70 -6.58
C THR A 999 8.57 -27.22 -6.54
N ASN A 1000 9.19 -27.93 -7.49
CA ASN A 1000 9.22 -29.39 -7.48
C ASN A 1000 9.93 -29.95 -6.23
N GLN A 1001 10.98 -29.27 -5.76
CA GLN A 1001 11.69 -29.66 -4.53
C GLN A 1001 10.81 -29.46 -3.29
N LEU A 1002 10.05 -28.36 -3.22
CA LEU A 1002 9.10 -28.10 -2.14
C LEU A 1002 7.95 -29.11 -2.12
N GLU A 1003 7.38 -29.46 -3.27
CA GLU A 1003 6.35 -30.50 -3.38
C GLU A 1003 6.88 -31.87 -2.93
N SER A 1004 8.12 -32.21 -3.29
CA SER A 1004 8.78 -33.44 -2.83
C SER A 1004 8.97 -33.44 -1.32
N ASN A 1005 9.41 -32.33 -0.72
CA ASN A 1005 9.58 -32.21 0.72
C ASN A 1005 8.25 -32.28 1.47
N SER A 1006 7.20 -31.62 0.96
CA SER A 1006 5.85 -31.69 1.51
C SER A 1006 5.32 -33.12 1.52
N SER A 1007 5.50 -33.86 0.41
CA SER A 1007 5.12 -35.27 0.32
C SER A 1007 5.83 -36.13 1.36
N ARG A 1008 7.15 -35.90 1.57
CA ARG A 1008 7.92 -36.63 2.59
C ARG A 1008 7.45 -36.33 4.01
N LEU A 1009 7.09 -35.07 4.31
CA LEU A 1009 6.53 -34.70 5.61
C LEU A 1009 5.16 -35.34 5.85
N GLN A 1010 4.33 -35.41 4.81
CA GLN A 1010 3.03 -36.09 4.88
C GLN A 1010 3.18 -37.60 5.16
N GLU A 1011 4.15 -38.27 4.52
CA GLU A 1011 4.47 -39.67 4.80
C GLU A 1011 4.94 -39.89 6.25
N VAL A 1012 5.80 -39.00 6.76
CA VAL A 1012 6.26 -39.06 8.17
C VAL A 1012 5.09 -38.85 9.13
N GLY A 1013 4.23 -37.87 8.87
CA GLY A 1013 3.04 -37.63 9.69
C GLY A 1013 2.07 -38.82 9.70
N GLN A 1014 1.83 -39.44 8.54
CA GLN A 1014 1.00 -40.65 8.46
C GLN A 1014 1.61 -41.82 9.24
N ALA A 1015 2.93 -42.00 9.19
CA ALA A 1015 3.61 -43.04 9.94
C ALA A 1015 3.49 -42.84 11.46
N GLU A 1016 3.56 -41.59 11.95
CA GLU A 1016 3.36 -41.27 13.37
C GLU A 1016 1.92 -41.50 13.82
N VAL A 1017 0.92 -41.13 13.00
CA VAL A 1017 -0.49 -41.40 13.30
C VAL A 1017 -0.74 -42.90 13.42
N LEU A 1018 -0.24 -43.72 12.49
CA LEU A 1018 -0.37 -45.18 12.56
C LEU A 1018 0.31 -45.77 13.81
N LYS A 1019 1.44 -45.19 14.24
CA LYS A 1019 2.13 -45.59 15.47
C LYS A 1019 1.27 -45.31 16.70
N LEU A 1020 0.65 -44.12 16.79
CA LEU A 1020 -0.24 -43.75 17.87
C LEU A 1020 -1.51 -44.62 17.90
N GLU A 1021 -2.11 -44.91 16.74
CA GLU A 1021 -3.26 -45.82 16.65
C GLU A 1021 -2.93 -47.22 17.16
N ALA A 1022 -1.74 -47.74 16.85
CA ALA A 1022 -1.28 -49.03 17.35
C ALA A 1022 -1.09 -49.03 18.88
N GLU A 1023 -0.61 -47.92 19.44
CA GLU A 1023 -0.43 -47.75 20.88
C GLU A 1023 -1.78 -47.67 21.64
N VAL A 1024 -2.72 -46.87 21.12
CA VAL A 1024 -4.09 -46.80 21.65
C VAL A 1024 -4.79 -48.17 21.59
N ARG A 1025 -4.58 -48.94 20.52
CA ARG A 1025 -5.11 -50.31 20.41
C ARG A 1025 -4.55 -51.23 21.49
N ARG A 1026 -3.23 -51.19 21.75
CA ARG A 1026 -2.61 -51.98 22.84
C ARG A 1026 -3.17 -51.59 24.21
N GLU A 1027 -3.40 -50.31 24.46
CA GLU A 1027 -3.97 -49.86 25.73
C GLU A 1027 -5.40 -50.38 25.92
N ARG A 1028 -6.22 -50.34 24.87
CA ARG A 1028 -7.58 -50.92 24.90
C ARG A 1028 -7.55 -52.42 25.17
N GLU A 1029 -6.65 -53.17 24.55
CA GLU A 1029 -6.49 -54.61 24.81
C GLU A 1029 -6.06 -54.90 26.25
N MET A 1030 -5.14 -54.10 26.81
CA MET A 1030 -4.76 -54.22 28.21
C MET A 1030 -5.93 -53.98 29.16
N ARG A 1031 -6.78 -52.98 28.89
CA ARG A 1031 -8.01 -52.73 29.66
C ARG A 1031 -8.99 -53.89 29.58
N LEU A 1032 -9.24 -54.41 28.38
CA LEU A 1032 -10.17 -55.54 28.18
C LEU A 1032 -9.69 -56.81 28.89
N ASN A 1033 -8.37 -57.06 28.88
CA ASN A 1033 -7.75 -58.17 29.59
C ASN A 1033 -7.84 -58.01 31.12
N ALA A 1034 -7.71 -56.79 31.63
CA ALA A 1034 -7.91 -56.49 33.05
C ALA A 1034 -9.37 -56.72 33.48
N GLU A 1035 -10.33 -56.27 32.67
CA GLU A 1035 -11.77 -56.49 32.92
C GLU A 1035 -12.14 -57.99 32.91
N THR A 1036 -11.58 -58.77 31.98
CA THR A 1036 -11.82 -60.22 31.94
C THR A 1036 -11.17 -60.98 33.09
N MET A 1037 -10.01 -60.52 33.58
CA MET A 1037 -9.39 -61.05 34.81
C MET A 1037 -10.29 -60.80 36.03
N LEU A 1038 -10.86 -59.60 36.15
CA LEU A 1038 -11.80 -59.25 37.22
C LEU A 1038 -13.11 -60.05 37.14
N ALA A 1039 -13.64 -60.27 35.93
CA ALA A 1039 -14.85 -61.06 35.72
C ALA A 1039 -14.67 -62.55 36.09
N ARG A 1040 -13.45 -63.09 35.97
CA ARG A 1040 -13.13 -64.49 36.35
C ARG A 1040 -12.88 -64.70 37.85
N GLY A 1041 -12.68 -63.62 38.62
CA GLY A 1041 -12.41 -63.68 40.07
C GLY A 1041 -13.62 -64.05 40.95
N ASN A 1042 -14.84 -64.05 40.41
CA ASN A 1042 -16.08 -64.21 41.20
C ASN A 1042 -16.64 -65.65 41.30
N ASN A 1043 -15.84 -66.67 41.00
CA ASN A 1043 -16.23 -68.07 41.26
C ASN A 1043 -15.11 -68.82 41.98
N SER A 1044 -15.09 -68.75 43.31
CA SER A 1044 -14.44 -69.77 44.14
C SER A 1044 -15.44 -70.45 45.07
N ARG A 1045 -15.89 -71.64 44.65
CA ARG A 1045 -16.17 -72.73 45.59
C ARG A 1045 -14.83 -73.32 45.99
N VAL A 1046 -14.52 -73.21 47.28
CA VAL A 1046 -13.45 -73.94 47.96
C VAL A 1046 -13.72 -75.46 47.85
N PRO A 1047 -12.68 -76.29 47.63
CA PRO A 1047 -12.61 -77.50 48.42
C PRO A 1047 -11.21 -77.77 49.02
N ALA A 1048 -11.24 -77.95 50.34
CA ALA A 1048 -10.47 -78.84 51.21
C ALA A 1048 -9.05 -79.30 50.84
N LEU A 1049 -8.14 -79.02 51.79
CA LEU A 1049 -6.90 -79.75 52.08
C LEU A 1049 -7.11 -81.27 52.23
N PRO A 1050 -6.05 -82.09 52.01
CA PRO A 1050 -5.44 -82.72 53.19
C PRO A 1050 -3.90 -82.89 53.18
N VAL A 1051 -3.28 -82.47 54.29
CA VAL A 1051 -2.47 -83.27 55.25
C VAL A 1051 -1.39 -84.27 54.74
N THR A 1052 -0.13 -83.87 54.99
CA THR A 1052 1.11 -84.59 55.41
C THR A 1052 1.65 -85.78 54.58
N ARG A 1053 2.97 -85.87 54.31
CA ARG A 1053 4.02 -86.46 55.21
C ARG A 1053 5.21 -87.00 54.34
N GLN A 1054 6.46 -86.79 54.79
CA GLN A 1054 7.72 -87.57 54.56
C GLN A 1054 8.13 -87.94 53.11
N GLY A 1055 9.36 -87.86 52.61
CA GLY A 1055 10.72 -87.77 53.16
C GLY A 1055 11.70 -88.47 52.19
N GLY A 1056 12.96 -88.01 52.09
CA GLY A 1056 14.08 -88.63 51.35
C GLY A 1056 14.10 -88.35 49.84
N GLY A 1057 15.21 -88.12 49.13
CA GLY A 1057 16.65 -88.26 49.38
C GLY A 1057 17.33 -88.61 48.03
N GLN A 1058 18.62 -88.26 47.88
CA GLN A 1058 19.58 -88.57 46.79
C GLN A 1058 19.59 -87.59 45.59
N ALA A 1059 20.64 -86.77 45.39
CA ALA A 1059 21.98 -87.05 44.80
C ALA A 1059 21.87 -87.34 43.28
N SER A 1060 22.62 -86.74 42.33
CA SER A 1060 24.06 -86.44 42.27
C SER A 1060 24.42 -85.60 41.01
N ALA A 1061 25.63 -85.02 41.01
CA ALA A 1061 26.61 -84.88 39.89
C ALA A 1061 26.24 -83.93 38.71
N GLU A 1062 27.00 -82.89 38.35
CA GLU A 1062 28.34 -82.80 37.69
C GLU A 1062 28.11 -81.79 36.52
N ASP A 1063 29.00 -80.95 35.97
CA ASP A 1063 30.37 -80.51 36.23
C ASP A 1063 30.64 -79.32 35.25
N ALA A 1064 31.70 -78.52 35.52
CA ALA A 1064 32.57 -77.67 34.66
C ALA A 1064 32.04 -77.01 33.35
N GLY A 1065 32.42 -75.80 32.89
CA GLY A 1065 33.58 -74.95 33.14
C GLY A 1065 34.09 -74.31 31.82
N SER A 1066 34.59 -73.07 31.91
CA SER A 1066 35.79 -72.57 31.20
C SER A 1066 35.78 -72.13 29.69
N PHE A 1067 36.18 -70.85 29.51
CA PHE A 1067 37.13 -70.26 28.53
C PHE A 1067 36.82 -70.04 27.03
N ALA A 1068 37.35 -68.89 26.56
CA ALA A 1068 37.52 -68.27 25.23
C ALA A 1068 38.24 -69.18 24.17
N PRO A 1069 38.65 -68.77 22.93
CA PRO A 1069 38.84 -67.41 22.38
C PRO A 1069 38.62 -67.18 20.84
N LEU A 1070 38.95 -65.96 20.42
CA LEU A 1070 39.27 -65.39 19.10
C LEU A 1070 39.78 -66.37 18.00
N SER A 1071 39.44 -66.12 16.72
CA SER A 1071 40.40 -65.74 15.64
C SER A 1071 39.89 -65.92 14.19
N PHE A 1072 40.29 -64.95 13.34
CA PHE A 1072 40.77 -65.02 11.94
C PHE A 1072 40.04 -65.82 10.84
N SER A 1073 39.77 -65.14 9.71
CA SER A 1073 40.42 -65.36 8.38
C SER A 1073 39.61 -64.63 7.27
N SER A 1074 40.19 -63.66 6.54
CA SER A 1074 40.72 -63.76 5.16
C SER A 1074 39.63 -64.13 4.11
N SER A 1075 39.41 -63.46 2.98
CA SER A 1075 40.36 -63.02 1.94
C SER A 1075 39.56 -62.57 0.70
N SER A 1076 40.25 -61.91 -0.25
CA SER A 1076 39.92 -61.82 -1.69
C SER A 1076 38.90 -60.75 -2.10
N ALA A 1077 39.08 -59.88 -3.10
CA ALA A 1077 40.19 -59.54 -3.99
C ALA A 1077 39.86 -58.19 -4.68
N ARG A 1078 40.90 -57.43 -5.05
CA ARG A 1078 40.87 -56.25 -5.96
C ARG A 1078 40.68 -56.71 -7.43
N PRO A 1079 40.39 -55.79 -8.39
CA PRO A 1079 41.39 -54.89 -9.02
C PRO A 1079 40.95 -53.40 -9.01
N HIS A 1080 41.80 -52.39 -8.74
CA HIS A 1080 42.79 -51.70 -9.62
C HIS A 1080 42.15 -51.09 -10.90
N MET A 1081 42.29 -49.83 -11.33
CA MET A 1081 43.09 -48.60 -11.05
C MET A 1081 42.21 -47.40 -11.49
N GLN A 1082 42.32 -46.15 -11.01
CA GLN A 1082 43.41 -45.20 -11.29
C GLN A 1082 43.21 -43.89 -10.48
N GLN A 1083 44.27 -43.43 -9.79
CA GLN A 1083 44.79 -42.06 -9.53
C GLN A 1083 43.77 -40.90 -9.40
N GLN A 1084 43.80 -39.94 -8.46
CA GLN A 1084 44.87 -39.22 -7.74
C GLN A 1084 44.12 -38.12 -6.92
N THR A 1085 44.20 -37.94 -5.60
CA THR A 1085 45.06 -36.96 -4.88
C THR A 1085 44.53 -36.76 -3.44
N CYS A 1086 45.43 -36.40 -2.54
CA CYS A 1086 45.32 -36.12 -1.09
C CYS A 1086 44.23 -35.07 -0.74
N VAL A 1087 43.61 -34.98 0.45
CA VAL A 1087 44.16 -34.64 1.78
C VAL A 1087 43.14 -35.00 2.90
N ASP A 1088 43.68 -35.28 4.08
CA ASP A 1088 43.11 -35.71 5.38
C ASP A 1088 41.69 -35.26 5.81
N ARG A 1089 40.92 -36.26 6.27
CA ARG A 1089 39.81 -36.15 7.24
C ARG A 1089 40.12 -37.08 8.44
N ARG A 1090 40.36 -36.50 9.61
CA ARG A 1090 40.02 -37.05 10.94
C ARG A 1090 38.75 -36.31 11.39
N GLY A 1091 37.71 -36.84 12.01
CA GLY A 1091 37.46 -38.10 12.72
C GLY A 1091 36.45 -37.78 13.84
N CYS A 1092 35.67 -38.80 14.26
CA CYS A 1092 34.67 -38.85 15.35
C CYS A 1092 33.25 -38.43 14.93
N VAL A 1093 32.19 -39.26 14.91
CA VAL A 1093 31.73 -40.44 15.68
C VAL A 1093 31.40 -40.15 17.15
N LEU A 1094 30.16 -40.53 17.52
CA LEU A 1094 29.37 -40.36 18.76
C LEU A 1094 28.45 -39.13 18.69
N GLN A 1095 27.12 -39.22 18.80
CA GLN A 1095 26.21 -40.27 19.28
C GLN A 1095 24.84 -40.09 18.65
#